data_AF-A0A3M6W0U8-F1
#
_entry.id   AF-A0A3M6W0U8-F1
#
_cell.length_a   1.000
_cell.length_b   1.000
_cell.length_c   1.000
_cell.angle_alpha   90.00
_cell.angle_beta   90.00
_cell.angle_gamma   90.00
#
_symmetry.space_group_name_H-M   'P 1'
#
loop_
_entity.id
_entity.type
_entity.pdbx_description
1 polymer ?
#
loop_
_entity_poly.entity_id
_entity_poly.type
_entity_poly.pdbx_seq_one_letter_code
_entity_poly.pdbx_strand_id
1 'polypeptide(L)'
;MVELMYVKHEKRWIDKSLARLTGDFIRRVEERFISTTAKNSLIQSYSELEQPFEIVQKVLSAYPQADEQLINAQDCQHFLMLCQRRGQKPVPFVPCLDDTFEFFFKKDSLWQSEDLEAVVDQDVGRVAILQGPMAAKYSTKVDEPIQEILDGVHNGHIQFLTKDLYGGDSTKIPVVEYFGGKLIEASDEVSMEGLTTSELENKTIYRLSAAPNTPMPGVENWTSLLAGPGHTWRHAFFTADVFVQGQRYDTNPMHRIFAPSPGMMVEILHPNDPKRTVVTVKEPTHGKYIPTIEVGPISNGEIPVNMIEHRTALGKPVPLPLKFTYHPETGYAPIREVMEARNDRMKEFYYRIWFGDEAVPFDTPVTSRFDGGRATVTSEAINDFVHAVGNTGEAFVDRPGKEVFAPMDFAIVVGWKAITKPIFPRQIDGDLLKLVHLSNGFRMIPGATPLKKGDVLDTTAEVNAVINQASGKMVEVCGTITRDGQPIMEVTSQFLYRGAYTDYENTFQRKVETPIQVHLATTKDIAVLQSKEWFRVDDSDIDLLGQTIVFKLQTLTRYKNEKVFSSVQTQGKVELELPTKEIIQVASVEYEAGTSYGNPVLDYLERNGQALDQPVHFENPIPLSGKSPLVLKAPSSNETYARVSGDYNPIHVSRVFSKYAKLPGTITHGMYSSAAVRSLVETWAAENNVGRVRSFHASLVGMVLPDDMLEVKLQHVGMIAGRKIIKVETVKPETEDKVLVGEAEVEQPQSAYVFTGQGSQEQGMGMDLYNSSPVAKEVWDRADKHFMDNYGFAITNIVKNNPKELTIHFGGARGKAIRQNYMSMTFETVAADGSIKSEKIFKEIDETTSSYTYRSPTGLLSATQFTQPALTLMEKASFEDMHSKGLVQRDSSFAGHSLGEYSALAALAEVMPIESLVSVVFYRGLTMQVAVERDEAGRSNYSMAAVNPSRISKTFNEQALQYVVENVAETTGWLLEIVNLNVANQQYVCAGDLRAIDTMTNVTNYLKAQKIDIQALMQSMSLEDVKQHLQDIIKECAKQTEAKPKPIELQRGFAVIPLKGIDVPFHSTFLRSGVKPFRSFLLKKINKTSIDPSKLIGKYIPNVTARPFELTKEYFEDVYRLTNSPRIGNILANWESYQSDEDVQRPKAGSAAVQGS
;
A
#
# COMPACT_ATOMS: atom_id res chain seq x y z
N MET A 1 -34.62 -19.52 48.24
CA MET A 1 -33.66 -19.61 47.11
C MET A 1 -32.30 -20.08 47.57
N VAL A 2 -31.55 -19.29 48.36
CA VAL A 2 -30.18 -19.64 48.81
C VAL A 2 -30.11 -21.04 49.43
N GLU A 3 -31.01 -21.39 50.34
CA GLU A 3 -31.05 -22.70 50.99
C GLU A 3 -31.12 -23.91 50.03
N LEU A 4 -31.84 -23.78 48.91
CA LEU A 4 -32.04 -24.87 47.96
C LEU A 4 -31.02 -24.87 46.81
N MET A 5 -30.23 -23.81 46.68
CA MET A 5 -29.32 -23.59 45.54
C MET A 5 -27.85 -23.48 45.96
N TYR A 6 -27.58 -23.27 47.26
CA TYR A 6 -26.27 -23.11 47.85
C TYR A 6 -26.04 -24.19 48.92
N VAL A 7 -24.99 -24.99 48.71
CA VAL A 7 -24.56 -26.06 49.61
C VAL A 7 -23.77 -25.46 50.75
N LYS A 8 -24.45 -25.24 51.88
CA LYS A 8 -23.93 -24.45 53.00
C LYS A 8 -22.64 -24.99 53.62
N HIS A 9 -22.52 -26.31 53.79
CA HIS A 9 -21.37 -26.93 54.45
C HIS A 9 -20.13 -26.97 53.54
N GLU A 10 -20.30 -26.99 52.22
CA GLU A 10 -19.21 -26.90 51.23
C GLU A 10 -18.94 -25.46 50.76
N LYS A 11 -19.77 -24.49 51.16
CA LYS A 11 -19.68 -23.09 50.77
C LYS A 11 -19.64 -22.86 49.26
N ARG A 12 -20.45 -23.62 48.50
CA ARG A 12 -20.56 -23.47 47.04
C ARG A 12 -22.01 -23.40 46.57
N TRP A 13 -22.21 -22.77 45.42
CA TRP A 13 -23.45 -22.91 44.66
C TRP A 13 -23.48 -24.25 43.92
N ILE A 14 -24.67 -24.83 43.77
CA ILE A 14 -24.89 -26.00 42.89
C ILE A 14 -24.44 -25.68 41.46
N ASP A 15 -24.70 -24.46 41.00
CA ASP A 15 -24.25 -23.95 39.70
C ASP A 15 -24.16 -22.41 39.71
N LYS A 16 -23.17 -21.84 39.00
CA LYS A 16 -22.99 -20.38 38.92
C LYS A 16 -24.20 -19.64 38.33
N SER A 17 -24.95 -20.29 37.45
CA SER A 17 -26.18 -19.73 36.87
C SER A 17 -27.32 -19.62 37.90
N LEU A 18 -27.34 -20.47 38.94
CA LEU A 18 -28.28 -20.38 40.06
C LEU A 18 -27.89 -19.28 41.06
N ALA A 19 -26.59 -19.02 41.22
CA ALA A 19 -26.10 -17.83 41.93
C ALA A 19 -26.58 -16.56 41.22
N ARG A 20 -26.44 -16.51 39.89
CA ARG A 20 -26.95 -15.40 39.06
C ARG A 20 -28.47 -15.26 39.17
N LEU A 21 -29.23 -16.36 39.11
CA LEU A 21 -30.68 -16.35 39.32
C LEU A 21 -31.06 -15.68 40.65
N THR A 22 -30.37 -16.06 41.73
CA THR A 22 -30.59 -15.48 43.06
C THR A 22 -30.21 -14.00 43.09
N GLY A 23 -29.09 -13.61 42.48
CA GLY A 23 -28.68 -12.21 42.36
C GLY A 23 -29.65 -11.35 41.55
N ASP A 24 -30.13 -11.85 40.41
CA ASP A 24 -31.14 -11.17 39.59
C ASP A 24 -32.44 -10.97 40.38
N PHE A 25 -32.88 -11.98 41.14
CA PHE A 25 -34.08 -11.86 41.98
C PHE A 25 -33.86 -10.91 43.17
N ILE A 26 -32.68 -10.90 43.80
CA ILE A 26 -32.36 -9.93 44.85
C ILE A 26 -32.37 -8.51 44.29
N ARG A 27 -31.82 -8.26 43.10
CA ARG A 27 -31.94 -6.95 42.43
C ARG A 27 -33.39 -6.55 42.22
N ARG A 28 -34.26 -7.50 41.87
CA ARG A 28 -35.70 -7.24 41.75
C ARG A 28 -36.34 -6.83 43.08
N VAL A 29 -35.90 -7.40 44.21
CA VAL A 29 -36.33 -6.96 45.54
C VAL A 29 -35.89 -5.53 45.80
N GLU A 30 -34.65 -5.17 45.49
CA GLU A 30 -34.17 -3.78 45.63
C GLU A 30 -34.99 -2.81 44.78
N GLU A 31 -35.25 -3.14 43.50
CA GLU A 31 -36.08 -2.33 42.60
C GLU A 31 -37.52 -2.14 43.11
N ARG A 32 -38.08 -3.11 43.83
CA ARG A 32 -39.44 -3.05 44.36
C ARG A 32 -39.57 -2.09 45.54
N PHE A 33 -38.59 -2.09 46.44
CA PHE A 33 -38.66 -1.38 47.72
C PHE A 33 -37.88 -0.07 47.75
N ILE A 34 -37.12 0.24 46.70
CA ILE A 34 -36.46 1.54 46.58
C ILE A 34 -37.48 2.68 46.37
N SER A 35 -37.36 3.74 47.16
CA SER A 35 -38.29 4.89 47.14
C SER A 35 -37.76 6.11 46.37
N THR A 36 -36.49 6.12 45.95
CA THR A 36 -35.86 7.20 45.18
C THR A 36 -34.96 6.66 44.07
N THR A 37 -34.89 7.34 42.92
CA THR A 37 -34.22 6.87 41.70
C THR A 37 -32.68 6.89 41.72
N ALA A 38 -32.04 7.29 42.83
CA ALA A 38 -30.61 7.64 42.86
C ALA A 38 -29.73 6.77 43.78
N LYS A 39 -30.17 5.58 44.24
CA LYS A 39 -29.31 4.67 45.00
C LYS A 39 -28.76 3.55 44.12
N ASN A 40 -27.44 3.36 44.16
CA ASN A 40 -26.79 2.19 43.58
C ASN A 40 -27.26 0.91 44.28
N SER A 41 -27.31 -0.21 43.54
CA SER A 41 -27.67 -1.51 44.11
C SER A 41 -26.74 -1.92 45.26
N LEU A 42 -27.25 -2.66 46.23
CA LEU A 42 -26.45 -3.22 47.33
C LEU A 42 -25.56 -4.38 46.87
N ILE A 43 -25.83 -4.93 45.66
CA ILE A 43 -25.04 -5.96 44.98
C ILE A 43 -24.53 -5.39 43.65
N GLN A 44 -23.26 -4.98 43.63
CA GLN A 44 -22.62 -4.42 42.44
C GLN A 44 -22.12 -5.54 41.52
N SER A 45 -21.62 -6.65 42.09
CA SER A 45 -21.20 -7.85 41.36
C SER A 45 -21.82 -9.11 41.95
N TYR A 46 -22.19 -10.08 41.10
CA TYR A 46 -22.65 -11.38 41.56
C TYR A 46 -21.54 -12.25 42.17
N SER A 47 -20.27 -11.85 42.07
CA SER A 47 -19.19 -12.45 42.87
C SER A 47 -19.40 -12.26 44.37
N GLU A 48 -20.12 -11.22 44.80
CA GLU A 48 -20.46 -11.00 46.22
C GLU A 48 -21.36 -12.12 46.78
N LEU A 49 -22.05 -12.88 45.91
CA LEU A 49 -22.91 -14.00 46.31
C LEU A 49 -22.12 -15.28 46.60
N GLU A 50 -20.78 -15.28 46.60
CA GLU A 50 -20.00 -16.40 47.14
C GLU A 50 -20.30 -16.65 48.64
N GLN A 51 -20.71 -15.60 49.36
CA GLN A 51 -21.21 -15.65 50.74
C GLN A 51 -22.65 -15.13 50.83
N PRO A 52 -23.63 -15.89 50.31
CA PRO A 52 -24.95 -15.34 50.00
C PRO A 52 -25.79 -14.99 51.22
N PHE A 53 -25.59 -15.67 52.36
CA PHE A 53 -26.35 -15.41 53.58
C PHE A 53 -26.09 -14.01 54.15
N GLU A 54 -24.85 -13.53 54.10
CA GLU A 54 -24.50 -12.17 54.55
C GLU A 54 -25.12 -11.10 53.64
N ILE A 55 -25.10 -11.35 52.33
CA ILE A 55 -25.71 -10.46 51.33
C ILE A 55 -27.23 -10.39 51.51
N VAL A 56 -27.90 -11.52 51.73
CA VAL A 56 -29.35 -11.53 52.00
C VAL A 56 -29.67 -10.73 53.26
N GLN A 57 -28.91 -10.90 54.35
CA GLN A 57 -29.10 -10.11 55.57
C GLN A 57 -28.87 -8.61 55.33
N LYS A 58 -27.83 -8.24 54.58
CA LYS A 58 -27.54 -6.85 54.19
C LYS A 58 -28.71 -6.23 53.43
N VAL A 59 -29.28 -6.95 52.47
CA VAL A 59 -30.42 -6.47 51.66
C VAL A 59 -31.69 -6.33 52.50
N LEU A 60 -32.04 -7.34 53.30
CA LEU A 60 -33.22 -7.28 54.18
C LEU A 60 -33.10 -6.18 55.24
N SER A 61 -31.90 -5.94 55.78
CA SER A 61 -31.67 -4.83 56.73
C SER A 61 -31.85 -3.45 56.10
N ALA A 62 -31.51 -3.31 54.81
CA ALA A 62 -31.67 -2.06 54.07
C ALA A 62 -33.10 -1.84 53.57
N TYR A 63 -33.84 -2.92 53.29
CA TYR A 63 -35.23 -2.92 52.85
C TYR A 63 -36.10 -3.75 53.80
N PRO A 64 -36.33 -3.29 55.04
CA PRO A 64 -37.03 -4.09 56.06
C PRO A 64 -38.47 -4.47 55.67
N GLN A 65 -39.14 -3.64 54.85
CA GLN A 65 -40.47 -3.96 54.31
C GLN A 65 -40.49 -5.21 53.42
N ALA A 66 -39.35 -5.62 52.86
CA ALA A 66 -39.24 -6.84 52.06
C ALA A 66 -39.39 -8.12 52.90
N ASP A 67 -39.20 -8.04 54.23
CA ASP A 67 -39.38 -9.16 55.16
C ASP A 67 -40.84 -9.29 55.63
N GLU A 68 -41.61 -8.20 55.56
CA GLU A 68 -43.01 -8.14 56.00
C GLU A 68 -44.01 -8.35 54.84
N GLN A 69 -43.70 -7.80 53.66
CA GLN A 69 -44.60 -7.82 52.52
C GLN A 69 -44.42 -9.09 51.68
N LEU A 70 -45.52 -9.82 51.43
CA LEU A 70 -45.52 -10.94 50.49
C LEU A 70 -45.12 -10.51 49.07
N ILE A 71 -44.54 -11.44 48.32
CA ILE A 71 -44.14 -11.22 46.92
C ILE A 71 -45.33 -10.68 46.10
N ASN A 72 -45.08 -9.60 45.35
CA ASN A 72 -46.09 -9.02 44.47
C ASN A 72 -46.42 -10.00 43.32
N ALA A 73 -47.65 -10.02 42.83
CA ALA A 73 -48.07 -10.89 41.72
C ALA A 73 -47.17 -10.74 40.47
N GLN A 74 -46.74 -9.52 40.15
CA GLN A 74 -45.83 -9.26 39.02
C GLN A 74 -44.44 -9.89 39.26
N ASP A 75 -43.94 -9.83 40.49
CA ASP A 75 -42.61 -10.36 40.84
C ASP A 75 -42.63 -11.88 40.99
N CYS A 76 -43.79 -12.47 41.33
CA CYS A 76 -44.02 -13.90 41.27
C CYS A 76 -43.94 -14.44 39.83
N GLN A 77 -44.61 -13.77 38.87
CA GLN A 77 -44.48 -14.10 37.44
C GLN A 77 -43.03 -13.92 36.96
N HIS A 78 -42.37 -12.86 37.40
CA HIS A 78 -40.95 -12.63 37.10
C HIS A 78 -40.06 -13.77 37.62
N PHE A 79 -40.25 -14.21 38.87
CA PHE A 79 -39.53 -15.33 39.44
C PHE A 79 -39.72 -16.63 38.65
N LEU A 80 -40.95 -16.95 38.25
CA LEU A 80 -41.24 -18.13 37.43
C LEU A 80 -40.54 -18.07 36.07
N MET A 81 -40.56 -16.90 35.41
CA MET A 81 -39.83 -16.69 34.16
C MET A 81 -38.32 -16.88 34.35
N LEU A 82 -37.74 -16.38 35.45
CA LEU A 82 -36.33 -16.58 35.76
C LEU A 82 -36.00 -18.07 36.02
N CYS A 83 -36.90 -18.83 36.64
CA CYS A 83 -36.72 -20.27 36.87
C CYS A 83 -36.72 -21.09 35.57
N GLN A 84 -37.29 -20.57 34.47
CA GLN A 84 -37.35 -21.24 33.15
C GLN A 84 -36.35 -20.68 32.12
N ARG A 85 -35.49 -19.74 32.51
CA ARG A 85 -34.57 -19.04 31.60
C ARG A 85 -33.61 -20.01 30.89
N ARG A 86 -33.42 -19.82 29.58
CA ARG A 86 -32.46 -20.60 28.78
C ARG A 86 -31.01 -20.30 29.19
N GLY A 87 -30.13 -21.30 29.12
CA GLY A 87 -28.71 -21.17 29.50
C GLY A 87 -28.46 -21.16 31.01
N GLN A 88 -29.45 -21.59 31.80
CA GLN A 88 -29.38 -21.74 33.25
C GLN A 88 -29.64 -23.20 33.61
N LYS A 89 -28.95 -23.70 34.65
CA LYS A 89 -29.27 -25.01 35.22
C LYS A 89 -30.73 -25.01 35.70
N PRO A 90 -31.54 -26.04 35.41
CA PRO A 90 -32.90 -26.13 35.93
C PRO A 90 -32.90 -25.98 37.45
N VAL A 91 -33.93 -25.28 37.97
CA VAL A 91 -34.01 -25.04 39.40
C VAL A 91 -34.20 -26.36 40.16
N PRO A 92 -33.55 -26.56 41.32
CA PRO A 92 -33.59 -27.81 42.07
C PRO A 92 -34.89 -27.98 42.91
N PHE A 93 -35.99 -27.37 42.45
CA PHE A 93 -37.29 -27.40 43.10
C PHE A 93 -38.41 -27.12 42.11
N VAL A 94 -39.66 -27.39 42.49
CA VAL A 94 -40.85 -27.09 41.70
C VAL A 94 -41.48 -25.79 42.22
N PRO A 95 -41.45 -24.67 41.48
CA PRO A 95 -41.93 -23.39 41.98
C PRO A 95 -43.46 -23.20 41.84
N CYS A 96 -44.11 -23.92 40.93
CA CYS A 96 -45.55 -23.86 40.66
C CYS A 96 -46.09 -25.21 40.15
N LEU A 97 -47.42 -25.39 40.24
CA LEU A 97 -48.14 -26.53 39.67
C LEU A 97 -49.05 -26.04 38.53
N ASP A 98 -48.47 -25.96 37.33
CA ASP A 98 -49.16 -25.58 36.09
C ASP A 98 -48.82 -26.56 34.95
N ASP A 99 -49.06 -26.16 33.70
CA ASP A 99 -48.72 -26.95 32.51
C ASP A 99 -47.20 -27.18 32.34
N THR A 100 -46.36 -26.52 33.13
CA THR A 100 -44.90 -26.72 33.20
C THR A 100 -44.45 -27.61 34.35
N PHE A 101 -45.36 -28.24 35.11
CA PHE A 101 -44.99 -29.13 36.22
C PHE A 101 -44.03 -30.24 35.82
N GLU A 102 -44.29 -30.95 34.71
CA GLU A 102 -43.40 -32.03 34.25
C GLU A 102 -41.99 -31.52 33.94
N PHE A 103 -41.90 -30.31 33.35
CA PHE A 103 -40.63 -29.67 33.08
C PHE A 103 -39.84 -29.44 34.37
N PHE A 104 -40.45 -28.91 35.43
CA PHE A 104 -39.74 -28.69 36.69
C PHE A 104 -39.46 -29.97 37.45
N PHE A 105 -40.32 -30.99 37.33
CA PHE A 105 -40.21 -32.21 38.11
C PHE A 105 -39.16 -33.19 37.55
N LYS A 106 -39.11 -33.37 36.23
CA LYS A 106 -38.27 -34.42 35.60
C LYS A 106 -37.00 -33.91 34.94
N LYS A 107 -36.89 -32.61 34.66
CA LYS A 107 -35.75 -32.09 33.91
C LYS A 107 -34.50 -32.06 34.80
N ASP A 108 -33.41 -32.62 34.30
CA ASP A 108 -32.10 -32.63 34.96
C ASP A 108 -32.14 -33.27 36.36
N SER A 109 -32.75 -34.45 36.46
CA SER A 109 -32.98 -35.19 37.70
C SER A 109 -31.97 -36.31 37.98
N LEU A 110 -30.82 -36.32 37.29
CA LEU A 110 -29.81 -37.39 37.40
C LEU A 110 -28.53 -36.95 38.10
N TRP A 111 -28.09 -35.69 37.95
CA TRP A 111 -26.81 -35.24 38.52
C TRP A 111 -26.77 -35.35 40.05
N GLN A 112 -27.93 -35.37 40.70
CA GLN A 112 -28.09 -35.56 42.14
C GLN A 112 -27.54 -36.91 42.63
N SER A 113 -27.43 -37.93 41.77
CA SER A 113 -26.81 -39.20 42.14
C SER A 113 -25.29 -39.11 42.29
N GLU A 114 -24.67 -38.12 41.64
CA GLU A 114 -23.24 -37.85 41.71
C GLU A 114 -22.90 -36.70 42.68
N ASP A 115 -23.90 -35.97 43.18
CA ASP A 115 -23.74 -34.84 44.11
C ASP A 115 -24.87 -34.85 45.16
N LEU A 116 -24.85 -35.86 46.03
CA LEU A 116 -25.86 -36.04 47.09
C LEU A 116 -25.81 -34.92 48.14
N GLU A 117 -24.64 -34.31 48.33
CA GLU A 117 -24.41 -33.21 49.29
C GLU A 117 -25.28 -31.97 48.98
N ALA A 118 -25.66 -31.80 47.71
CA ALA A 118 -26.55 -30.75 47.24
C ALA A 118 -28.05 -31.07 47.42
N VAL A 119 -28.41 -32.31 47.73
CA VAL A 119 -29.80 -32.76 47.89
C VAL A 119 -30.29 -32.44 49.31
N VAL A 120 -31.56 -32.08 49.43
CA VAL A 120 -32.20 -31.84 50.73
C VAL A 120 -32.05 -33.08 51.61
N ASP A 121 -31.57 -32.87 52.83
CA ASP A 121 -31.24 -33.91 53.83
C ASP A 121 -30.19 -34.94 53.38
N GLN A 122 -29.55 -34.75 52.22
CA GLN A 122 -28.59 -35.70 51.63
C GLN A 122 -29.16 -37.12 51.51
N ASP A 123 -30.48 -37.21 51.32
CA ASP A 123 -31.19 -38.49 51.32
C ASP A 123 -31.25 -39.09 49.91
N VAL A 124 -30.55 -40.22 49.73
CA VAL A 124 -30.54 -40.97 48.47
C VAL A 124 -31.93 -41.47 48.07
N GLY A 125 -32.86 -41.63 49.02
CA GLY A 125 -34.26 -42.00 48.76
C GLY A 125 -35.01 -40.99 47.91
N ARG A 126 -34.49 -39.77 47.75
CA ARG A 126 -35.05 -38.69 46.92
C ARG A 126 -34.42 -38.60 45.54
N VAL A 127 -33.42 -39.43 45.24
CA VAL A 127 -32.58 -39.32 44.06
C VAL A 127 -32.94 -40.39 43.03
N ALA A 128 -33.00 -40.01 41.75
CA ALA A 128 -33.13 -40.96 40.67
C ALA A 128 -31.75 -41.52 40.29
N ILE A 129 -31.53 -42.82 40.51
CA ILE A 129 -30.31 -43.54 40.13
C ILE A 129 -30.65 -44.52 39.00
N LEU A 130 -29.94 -44.41 37.89
CA LEU A 130 -30.08 -45.33 36.76
C LEU A 130 -29.37 -46.65 37.09
N GLN A 131 -30.11 -47.75 37.21
CA GLN A 131 -29.52 -49.07 37.45
C GLN A 131 -30.28 -50.19 36.73
N GLY A 132 -29.53 -51.08 36.09
CA GLY A 132 -30.09 -52.26 35.43
C GLY A 132 -30.46 -53.35 36.45
N PRO A 133 -31.71 -53.88 36.47
CA PRO A 133 -32.16 -54.80 37.50
C PRO A 133 -31.38 -56.13 37.53
N MET A 134 -30.91 -56.60 36.36
CA MET A 134 -30.11 -57.82 36.26
C MET A 134 -28.64 -57.62 36.64
N ALA A 135 -28.08 -56.42 36.42
CA ALA A 135 -26.69 -56.12 36.73
C ALA A 135 -26.47 -55.95 38.25
N ALA A 136 -27.49 -55.47 38.97
CA ALA A 136 -27.40 -55.15 40.40
C ALA A 136 -26.92 -56.31 41.28
N LYS A 137 -27.26 -57.56 40.95
CA LYS A 137 -26.80 -58.75 41.71
C LYS A 137 -25.29 -59.04 41.58
N TYR A 138 -24.63 -58.46 40.58
CA TYR A 138 -23.19 -58.63 40.34
C TYR A 138 -22.35 -57.48 40.92
N SER A 139 -22.97 -56.33 41.23
CA SER A 139 -22.31 -55.18 41.85
C SER A 139 -22.34 -55.29 43.38
N THR A 140 -21.56 -56.21 43.96
CA THR A 140 -21.59 -56.52 45.41
C THR A 140 -20.50 -55.83 46.24
N LYS A 141 -19.50 -55.21 45.60
CA LYS A 141 -18.39 -54.49 46.23
C LYS A 141 -18.46 -53.02 45.83
N VAL A 142 -18.46 -52.13 46.80
CA VAL A 142 -18.44 -50.67 46.58
C VAL A 142 -16.99 -50.20 46.38
N ASP A 143 -16.81 -49.13 45.61
CA ASP A 143 -15.51 -48.49 45.31
C ASP A 143 -14.45 -49.44 44.74
N GLU A 144 -14.87 -50.50 44.06
CA GLU A 144 -13.96 -51.37 43.34
C GLU A 144 -13.36 -50.61 42.15
N PRO A 145 -12.02 -50.52 42.04
CA PRO A 145 -11.38 -49.83 40.93
C PRO A 145 -11.82 -50.43 39.59
N ILE A 146 -12.14 -49.58 38.60
CA ILE A 146 -12.61 -50.06 37.30
C ILE A 146 -11.63 -51.03 36.63
N GLN A 147 -10.32 -50.84 36.86
CA GLN A 147 -9.29 -51.76 36.39
C GLN A 147 -9.47 -53.16 37.01
N GLU A 148 -9.70 -53.27 38.32
CA GLU A 148 -9.88 -54.57 38.98
C GLU A 148 -11.12 -55.30 38.46
N ILE A 149 -12.23 -54.58 38.24
CA ILE A 149 -13.47 -55.15 37.69
C ILE A 149 -13.20 -55.74 36.31
N LEU A 150 -12.64 -54.93 35.40
CA LEU A 150 -12.43 -55.32 34.01
C LEU A 150 -11.34 -56.39 33.88
N ASP A 151 -10.22 -56.24 34.58
CA ASP A 151 -9.13 -57.23 34.59
C ASP A 151 -9.59 -58.54 35.23
N GLY A 152 -10.41 -58.48 36.30
CA GLY A 152 -10.98 -59.67 36.93
C GLY A 152 -11.82 -60.48 35.95
N VAL A 153 -12.72 -59.83 35.20
CA VAL A 153 -13.53 -60.48 34.16
C VAL A 153 -12.65 -60.98 33.01
N HIS A 154 -11.73 -60.16 32.51
CA HIS A 154 -10.86 -60.50 31.37
C HIS A 154 -9.92 -61.66 31.70
N ASN A 155 -9.24 -61.63 32.85
CA ASN A 155 -8.36 -62.70 33.29
C ASN A 155 -9.14 -63.98 33.61
N GLY A 156 -10.38 -63.85 34.12
CA GLY A 156 -11.30 -64.97 34.23
C GLY A 156 -11.58 -65.61 32.88
N HIS A 157 -11.93 -64.83 31.85
CA HIS A 157 -12.11 -65.33 30.49
C HIS A 157 -10.84 -65.97 29.92
N ILE A 158 -9.66 -65.38 30.12
CA ILE A 158 -8.38 -65.98 29.70
C ILE A 158 -8.21 -67.35 30.36
N GLN A 159 -8.41 -67.45 31.68
CA GLN A 159 -8.28 -68.71 32.41
C GLN A 159 -9.23 -69.79 31.88
N PHE A 160 -10.50 -69.45 31.63
CA PHE A 160 -11.48 -70.37 31.07
C PHE A 160 -11.11 -70.79 29.64
N LEU A 161 -10.76 -69.84 28.76
CA LEU A 161 -10.38 -70.13 27.38
C LEU A 161 -9.10 -70.97 27.28
N THR A 162 -8.08 -70.68 28.09
CA THR A 162 -6.85 -71.48 28.15
C THR A 162 -7.14 -72.92 28.56
N LYS A 163 -8.02 -73.11 29.56
CA LYS A 163 -8.44 -74.44 30.01
C LYS A 163 -9.22 -75.18 28.92
N ASP A 164 -10.24 -74.53 28.35
CA ASP A 164 -11.25 -75.20 27.52
C ASP A 164 -10.76 -75.43 26.07
N LEU A 165 -9.99 -74.50 25.49
CA LEU A 165 -9.54 -74.57 24.09
C LEU A 165 -8.06 -74.95 23.93
N TYR A 166 -7.21 -74.64 24.91
CA TYR A 166 -5.77 -74.90 24.85
C TYR A 166 -5.31 -76.01 25.80
N GLY A 167 -6.25 -76.70 26.47
CA GLY A 167 -5.96 -77.82 27.37
C GLY A 167 -5.18 -77.42 28.62
N GLY A 168 -5.30 -76.17 29.06
CA GLY A 168 -4.57 -75.60 30.20
C GLY A 168 -3.12 -75.23 29.92
N ASP A 169 -2.65 -75.35 28.68
CA ASP A 169 -1.27 -75.07 28.29
C ASP A 169 -1.16 -73.72 27.57
N SER A 170 -0.62 -72.71 28.27
CA SER A 170 -0.45 -71.36 27.72
C SER A 170 0.57 -71.27 26.59
N THR A 171 1.44 -72.28 26.41
CA THR A 171 2.43 -72.28 25.32
C THR A 171 1.80 -72.53 23.95
N LYS A 172 0.57 -73.03 23.91
CA LYS A 172 -0.21 -73.24 22.68
C LYS A 172 -0.97 -72.00 22.20
N ILE A 173 -0.99 -70.93 23.01
CA ILE A 173 -1.62 -69.67 22.63
C ILE A 173 -0.73 -69.01 21.57
N PRO A 174 -1.24 -68.69 20.36
CA PRO A 174 -0.47 -68.02 19.33
C PRO A 174 0.11 -66.69 19.82
N VAL A 175 1.39 -66.46 19.56
CA VAL A 175 2.08 -65.20 19.89
C VAL A 175 2.31 -64.42 18.60
N VAL A 176 1.84 -63.17 18.60
CA VAL A 176 2.09 -62.17 17.56
C VAL A 176 2.93 -61.05 18.14
N GLU A 177 3.64 -60.29 17.30
CA GLU A 177 4.52 -59.22 17.77
C GLU A 177 3.74 -58.06 18.41
N TYR A 178 2.57 -57.72 17.88
CA TYR A 178 1.64 -56.75 18.43
C TYR A 178 0.19 -57.17 18.18
N PHE A 179 -0.74 -56.72 19.04
CA PHE A 179 -2.17 -57.08 18.96
C PHE A 179 -3.03 -55.87 18.52
N GLY A 180 -3.40 -55.82 17.24
CA GLY A 180 -4.26 -54.77 16.68
C GLY A 180 -4.12 -54.62 15.17
N GLY A 181 -4.88 -53.69 14.58
CA GLY A 181 -4.91 -53.45 13.13
C GLY A 181 -5.95 -54.29 12.38
N LYS A 182 -6.20 -53.96 11.11
CA LYS A 182 -7.06 -54.78 10.24
C LYS A 182 -6.39 -56.13 10.03
N LEU A 183 -7.12 -57.22 10.29
CA LEU A 183 -6.76 -58.56 9.82
C LEU A 183 -6.84 -58.54 8.30
N ILE A 184 -5.73 -58.25 7.66
CA ILE A 184 -5.61 -58.39 6.21
C ILE A 184 -5.45 -59.89 5.97
N GLU A 185 -6.53 -60.56 5.59
CA GLU A 185 -6.42 -61.86 4.94
C GLU A 185 -5.52 -61.64 3.72
N ALA A 186 -4.36 -62.28 3.71
CA ALA A 186 -3.43 -62.19 2.60
C ALA A 186 -4.21 -62.52 1.32
N SER A 187 -4.50 -61.50 0.49
CA SER A 187 -5.03 -61.77 -0.83
C SER A 187 -3.89 -62.44 -1.59
N ASP A 188 -3.98 -63.76 -1.71
CA ASP A 188 -3.10 -64.54 -2.57
C ASP A 188 -3.06 -63.85 -3.94
N GLU A 189 -1.87 -63.36 -4.31
CA GLU A 189 -1.51 -62.76 -5.60
C GLU A 189 -2.38 -61.59 -6.08
N VAL A 190 -1.98 -60.35 -5.76
CA VAL A 190 -2.41 -59.16 -6.51
C VAL A 190 -1.77 -59.21 -7.92
N SER A 191 -2.31 -60.04 -8.81
CA SER A 191 -1.94 -60.08 -10.23
C SER A 191 -2.65 -58.94 -10.96
N MET A 192 -1.89 -57.91 -11.34
CA MET A 192 -2.40 -56.79 -12.15
C MET A 192 -1.48 -56.52 -13.32
N GLU A 193 -2.07 -56.24 -14.48
CA GLU A 193 -1.37 -55.98 -15.75
C GLU A 193 -0.32 -54.86 -15.65
N GLY A 194 -0.53 -53.88 -14.75
CA GLY A 194 0.37 -52.75 -14.53
C GLY A 194 1.46 -52.94 -13.47
N LEU A 195 1.50 -54.07 -12.77
CA LEU A 195 2.46 -54.35 -11.69
C LEU A 195 3.38 -55.52 -12.07
N THR A 196 4.69 -55.29 -11.99
CA THR A 196 5.70 -56.34 -12.13
C THR A 196 6.40 -56.58 -10.80
N THR A 197 6.46 -57.84 -10.39
CA THR A 197 7.10 -58.29 -9.15
C THR A 197 8.31 -59.15 -9.49
N SER A 198 9.46 -58.85 -8.90
CA SER A 198 10.67 -59.66 -9.00
C SER A 198 11.18 -59.97 -7.60
N GLU A 199 11.15 -61.25 -7.24
CA GLU A 199 11.60 -61.76 -5.95
C GLU A 199 12.98 -62.42 -6.11
N LEU A 200 13.95 -61.96 -5.32
CA LEU A 200 15.31 -62.49 -5.20
C LEU A 200 15.55 -62.85 -3.73
N GLU A 201 16.54 -63.70 -3.46
CA GLU A 201 16.82 -64.26 -2.12
C GLU A 201 16.86 -63.22 -0.99
N ASN A 202 17.41 -62.03 -1.25
CA ASN A 202 17.53 -60.94 -0.26
C ASN A 202 16.84 -59.64 -0.70
N LYS A 203 16.03 -59.65 -1.75
CA LYS A 203 15.46 -58.43 -2.34
C LYS A 203 14.15 -58.71 -3.06
N THR A 204 13.12 -57.92 -2.78
CA THR A 204 11.88 -57.88 -3.58
C THR A 204 11.78 -56.55 -4.30
N ILE A 205 11.41 -56.56 -5.58
CA ILE A 205 11.21 -55.37 -6.40
C ILE A 205 9.79 -55.36 -6.94
N TYR A 206 9.06 -54.28 -6.66
CA TYR A 206 7.77 -53.98 -7.28
C TYR A 206 7.95 -52.81 -8.23
N ARG A 207 7.50 -52.94 -9.48
CA ARG A 207 7.56 -51.87 -10.47
C ARG A 207 6.21 -51.68 -11.15
N LEU A 208 5.73 -50.44 -11.11
CA LEU A 208 4.50 -50.01 -11.75
C LEU A 208 4.79 -49.52 -13.18
N SER A 209 3.89 -49.82 -14.10
CA SER A 209 3.96 -49.36 -15.49
C SER A 209 3.99 -47.83 -15.57
N ALA A 210 4.82 -47.29 -16.46
CA ALA A 210 4.81 -45.87 -16.81
C ALA A 210 3.88 -45.57 -17.99
N ALA A 211 3.28 -46.60 -18.61
CA ALA A 211 2.44 -46.43 -19.79
C ALA A 211 1.12 -45.71 -19.44
N PRO A 212 0.71 -44.70 -20.23
CA PRO A 212 -0.57 -44.01 -20.03
C PRO A 212 -1.75 -44.98 -20.01
N ASN A 213 -2.76 -44.71 -19.18
CA ASN A 213 -3.99 -45.50 -19.03
C ASN A 213 -3.83 -46.94 -18.50
N THR A 214 -2.65 -47.31 -17.98
CA THR A 214 -2.52 -48.60 -17.28
C THR A 214 -3.22 -48.53 -15.92
N PRO A 215 -4.11 -49.48 -15.56
CA PRO A 215 -4.75 -49.49 -14.25
C PRO A 215 -3.72 -49.64 -13.13
N MET A 216 -3.86 -48.80 -12.09
CA MET A 216 -3.01 -48.81 -10.90
C MET A 216 -3.67 -49.59 -9.76
N PRO A 217 -2.88 -50.18 -8.84
CA PRO A 217 -3.45 -50.74 -7.61
C PRO A 217 -4.29 -49.72 -6.84
N GLY A 218 -5.33 -50.19 -6.15
CA GLY A 218 -5.90 -49.42 -5.04
C GLY A 218 -4.87 -49.20 -3.94
N VAL A 219 -4.91 -48.05 -3.27
CA VAL A 219 -3.92 -47.66 -2.24
C VAL A 219 -3.84 -48.72 -1.13
N GLU A 220 -4.97 -49.24 -0.65
CA GLU A 220 -5.01 -50.25 0.42
C GLU A 220 -4.36 -51.58 -0.01
N ASN A 221 -4.67 -52.06 -1.21
CA ASN A 221 -4.06 -53.29 -1.75
C ASN A 221 -2.54 -53.11 -1.95
N TRP A 222 -2.13 -51.92 -2.39
CA TRP A 222 -0.72 -51.58 -2.56
C TRP A 222 0.03 -51.52 -1.24
N THR A 223 -0.48 -50.80 -0.23
CA THR A 223 0.18 -50.71 1.07
C THR A 223 0.19 -52.04 1.80
N SER A 224 -0.84 -52.87 1.63
CA SER A 224 -0.87 -54.26 2.10
C SER A 224 0.25 -55.11 1.48
N LEU A 225 0.47 -54.99 0.17
CA LEU A 225 1.57 -55.68 -0.51
C LEU A 225 2.94 -55.26 0.05
N LEU A 226 3.13 -53.97 0.32
CA LEU A 226 4.37 -53.43 0.89
C LEU A 226 4.57 -53.82 2.37
N ALA A 227 3.48 -53.99 3.13
CA ALA A 227 3.50 -54.43 4.52
C ALA A 227 4.09 -55.84 4.68
N GLY A 228 3.71 -56.74 3.75
CA GLY A 228 4.07 -58.16 3.78
C GLY A 228 3.30 -58.96 4.85
N PRO A 229 3.40 -60.31 4.83
CA PRO A 229 2.55 -61.18 5.66
C PRO A 229 2.96 -61.26 7.14
N GLY A 230 4.20 -60.89 7.50
CA GLY A 230 4.69 -60.96 8.88
C GLY A 230 4.28 -59.74 9.71
N HIS A 231 3.65 -59.97 10.87
CA HIS A 231 3.31 -58.92 11.85
C HIS A 231 4.60 -58.36 12.48
N THR A 232 5.14 -57.33 11.84
CA THR A 232 6.43 -56.71 12.15
C THR A 232 6.28 -55.19 12.15
N TRP A 233 7.33 -54.45 12.54
CA TRP A 233 7.33 -52.98 12.41
C TRP A 233 7.00 -52.51 10.98
N ARG A 234 7.47 -53.20 9.93
CA ARG A 234 7.18 -52.85 8.53
C ARG A 234 5.69 -52.98 8.25
N HIS A 235 5.08 -54.07 8.74
CA HIS A 235 3.67 -54.30 8.56
C HIS A 235 2.85 -53.20 9.26
N ALA A 236 3.12 -52.96 10.54
CA ALA A 236 2.49 -51.87 11.31
C ALA A 236 2.66 -50.49 10.64
N PHE A 237 3.83 -50.21 10.08
CA PHE A 237 4.14 -48.94 9.41
C PHE A 237 3.28 -48.67 8.18
N PHE A 238 2.92 -49.70 7.40
CA PHE A 238 2.08 -49.56 6.21
C PHE A 238 0.59 -49.80 6.48
N THR A 239 0.21 -50.53 7.52
CA THR A 239 -1.19 -50.90 7.79
C THR A 239 -1.86 -50.08 8.88
N ALA A 240 -1.12 -49.44 9.79
CA ALA A 240 -1.72 -48.56 10.78
C ALA A 240 -2.45 -47.39 10.11
N ASP A 241 -3.68 -47.11 10.53
CA ASP A 241 -4.47 -45.99 10.02
C ASP A 241 -3.94 -44.63 10.52
N VAL A 242 -3.32 -44.63 11.70
CA VAL A 242 -2.87 -43.43 12.40
C VAL A 242 -1.46 -43.57 12.93
N PHE A 243 -0.70 -42.48 12.86
CA PHE A 243 0.56 -42.29 13.58
C PHE A 243 0.34 -41.26 14.69
N VAL A 244 0.86 -41.54 15.88
CA VAL A 244 0.72 -40.62 17.03
C VAL A 244 1.77 -39.52 16.93
N GLN A 245 1.34 -38.26 17.03
CA GLN A 245 2.19 -37.07 17.14
C GLN A 245 1.93 -36.40 18.50
N GLY A 246 2.77 -36.70 19.49
CA GLY A 246 2.54 -36.27 20.87
C GLY A 246 1.28 -36.94 21.45
N GLN A 247 0.20 -36.18 21.60
CA GLN A 247 -1.12 -36.69 22.05
C GLN A 247 -2.17 -36.73 20.91
N ARG A 248 -1.78 -36.39 19.67
CA ARG A 248 -2.68 -36.33 18.52
C ARG A 248 -2.54 -37.57 17.66
N TYR A 249 -3.65 -37.99 17.05
CA TYR A 249 -3.63 -38.95 15.94
C TYR A 249 -3.54 -38.17 14.63
N ASP A 250 -2.53 -38.46 13.81
CA ASP A 250 -2.48 -38.01 12.42
C ASP A 250 -2.68 -39.21 11.48
N THR A 251 -3.38 -39.00 10.37
CA THR A 251 -3.55 -40.04 9.34
C THR A 251 -2.20 -40.47 8.80
N ASN A 252 -1.98 -41.78 8.69
CA ASN A 252 -0.70 -42.34 8.25
C ASN A 252 -0.18 -41.66 6.96
N PRO A 253 0.91 -40.86 7.04
CA PRO A 253 1.45 -40.16 5.88
C PRO A 253 2.00 -41.11 4.81
N MET A 254 2.32 -42.35 5.17
CA MET A 254 2.87 -43.37 4.27
C MET A 254 1.86 -43.77 3.20
N HIS A 255 0.57 -43.81 3.53
CA HIS A 255 -0.49 -44.08 2.55
C HIS A 255 -0.53 -43.05 1.41
N ARG A 256 -0.14 -41.80 1.68
CA ARG A 256 -0.07 -40.75 0.65
C ARG A 256 1.21 -40.79 -0.15
N ILE A 257 2.36 -40.90 0.53
CA ILE A 257 3.67 -40.79 -0.16
C ILE A 257 4.05 -42.08 -0.89
N PHE A 258 3.58 -43.25 -0.44
CA PHE A 258 3.70 -44.51 -1.16
C PHE A 258 2.54 -44.79 -2.11
N ALA A 259 1.55 -43.89 -2.24
CA ALA A 259 0.44 -44.09 -3.17
C ALA A 259 0.96 -44.42 -4.58
N PRO A 260 0.40 -45.45 -5.25
CA PRO A 260 0.92 -45.94 -6.52
C PRO A 260 0.89 -44.84 -7.58
N SER A 261 2.01 -44.66 -8.27
CA SER A 261 2.16 -43.65 -9.32
C SER A 261 2.83 -44.22 -10.58
N PRO A 262 2.55 -43.65 -11.77
CA PRO A 262 3.14 -44.12 -13.02
C PRO A 262 4.66 -44.24 -12.95
N GLY A 263 5.16 -45.42 -13.31
CA GLY A 263 6.59 -45.70 -13.36
C GLY A 263 7.29 -45.85 -12.01
N MET A 264 6.59 -45.80 -10.87
CA MET A 264 7.18 -46.00 -9.53
C MET A 264 7.83 -47.39 -9.40
N MET A 265 8.96 -47.46 -8.70
CA MET A 265 9.61 -48.70 -8.29
C MET A 265 9.82 -48.71 -6.78
N VAL A 266 9.48 -49.82 -6.12
CA VAL A 266 9.76 -50.03 -4.70
C VAL A 266 10.66 -51.25 -4.54
N GLU A 267 11.77 -51.07 -3.85
CA GLU A 267 12.72 -52.12 -3.51
C GLU A 267 12.66 -52.40 -2.02
N ILE A 268 12.53 -53.67 -1.65
CA ILE A 268 12.56 -54.13 -0.26
C ILE A 268 13.77 -55.05 -0.11
N LEU A 269 14.79 -54.59 0.59
CA LEU A 269 15.97 -55.39 0.95
C LEU A 269 15.69 -56.16 2.22
N HIS A 270 16.17 -57.40 2.31
CA HIS A 270 15.98 -58.31 3.44
C HIS A 270 14.51 -58.41 3.92
N PRO A 271 13.56 -58.77 3.05
CA PRO A 271 12.12 -58.73 3.35
C PRO A 271 11.69 -59.66 4.51
N ASN A 272 12.51 -60.67 4.82
CA ASN A 272 12.25 -61.68 5.84
C ASN A 272 13.09 -61.47 7.13
N ASP A 273 13.95 -60.45 7.20
CA ASP A 273 14.72 -60.09 8.40
C ASP A 273 14.37 -58.67 8.85
N PRO A 274 13.38 -58.50 9.76
CA PRO A 274 12.86 -57.19 10.16
C PRO A 274 13.93 -56.23 10.68
N LYS A 275 15.01 -56.72 11.28
CA LYS A 275 16.08 -55.86 11.81
C LYS A 275 16.97 -55.28 10.72
N ARG A 276 17.01 -55.91 9.55
CA ARG A 276 17.81 -55.48 8.39
C ARG A 276 16.98 -54.96 7.23
N THR A 277 15.65 -55.05 7.32
CA THR A 277 14.76 -54.63 6.24
C THR A 277 14.93 -53.15 5.92
N VAL A 278 15.11 -52.83 4.63
CA VAL A 278 15.13 -51.46 4.11
C VAL A 278 14.14 -51.37 2.94
N VAL A 279 13.26 -50.37 2.96
CA VAL A 279 12.31 -50.11 1.88
C VAL A 279 12.71 -48.82 1.17
N THR A 280 12.99 -48.91 -0.14
CA THR A 280 13.40 -47.77 -0.96
C THR A 280 12.40 -47.54 -2.09
N VAL A 281 11.91 -46.32 -2.22
CA VAL A 281 11.10 -45.89 -3.37
C VAL A 281 11.99 -45.18 -4.38
N LYS A 282 11.85 -45.53 -5.65
CA LYS A 282 12.52 -44.88 -6.78
C LYS A 282 11.48 -44.40 -7.79
N GLU A 283 11.63 -43.16 -8.24
CA GLU A 283 10.75 -42.56 -9.25
C GLU A 283 11.55 -42.21 -10.52
N PRO A 284 10.91 -42.25 -11.70
CA PRO A 284 11.57 -41.87 -12.95
C PRO A 284 11.76 -40.36 -13.02
N THR A 285 12.97 -39.91 -13.31
CA THR A 285 13.32 -38.51 -13.56
C THR A 285 14.31 -38.46 -14.72
N HIS A 286 13.95 -37.76 -15.79
CA HIS A 286 14.74 -37.68 -17.02
C HIS A 286 15.22 -39.06 -17.55
N GLY A 287 14.35 -40.08 -17.46
CA GLY A 287 14.64 -41.44 -17.92
C GLY A 287 15.49 -42.31 -16.98
N LYS A 288 15.89 -41.81 -15.80
CA LYS A 288 16.61 -42.58 -14.76
C LYS A 288 15.75 -42.76 -13.52
N TYR A 289 15.91 -43.89 -12.84
CA TYR A 289 15.30 -44.13 -11.53
C TYR A 289 16.16 -43.53 -10.43
N ILE A 290 15.59 -42.57 -9.70
CA ILE A 290 16.27 -41.92 -8.56
C ILE A 290 15.54 -42.27 -7.25
N PRO A 291 16.26 -42.50 -6.14
CA PRO A 291 15.64 -42.79 -4.85
C PRO A 291 14.97 -41.53 -4.28
N THR A 292 13.70 -41.63 -3.89
CA THR A 292 12.91 -40.51 -3.35
C THR A 292 12.51 -40.73 -1.89
N ILE A 293 12.42 -41.99 -1.44
CA ILE A 293 12.16 -42.37 -0.05
C ILE A 293 13.04 -43.55 0.32
N GLU A 294 13.57 -43.56 1.54
CA GLU A 294 14.23 -44.70 2.15
C GLU A 294 13.73 -44.88 3.59
N VAL A 295 13.34 -46.09 3.96
CA VAL A 295 12.80 -46.44 5.29
C VAL A 295 13.60 -47.58 5.87
N GLY A 296 14.07 -47.42 7.11
CA GLY A 296 14.85 -48.43 7.82
C GLY A 296 16.36 -48.39 7.51
N PRO A 297 17.15 -49.31 8.11
CA PRO A 297 16.70 -50.36 9.03
C PRO A 297 16.29 -49.80 10.39
N ILE A 298 15.41 -50.52 11.10
CA ILE A 298 15.01 -50.16 12.47
C ILE A 298 16.21 -50.35 13.43
N SER A 299 16.41 -49.40 14.34
CA SER A 299 17.47 -49.46 15.36
C SER A 299 16.96 -48.92 16.69
N ASN A 300 17.12 -49.68 17.78
CA ASN A 300 16.64 -49.31 19.12
C ASN A 300 15.15 -48.90 19.17
N GLY A 301 14.31 -49.53 18.34
CA GLY A 301 12.88 -49.19 18.22
C GLY A 301 12.58 -47.94 17.37
N GLU A 302 13.60 -47.24 16.87
CA GLU A 302 13.48 -46.10 15.97
C GLU A 302 13.53 -46.55 14.50
N ILE A 303 12.54 -46.13 13.71
CA ILE A 303 12.42 -46.32 12.27
C ILE A 303 12.83 -45.00 11.60
N PRO A 304 14.02 -44.93 10.98
CA PRO A 304 14.43 -43.77 10.19
C PRO A 304 13.67 -43.76 8.86
N VAL A 305 13.21 -42.58 8.45
CA VAL A 305 12.55 -42.34 7.16
C VAL A 305 13.19 -41.13 6.50
N ASN A 306 13.92 -41.34 5.42
CA ASN A 306 14.58 -40.29 4.65
C ASN A 306 13.76 -39.97 3.40
N MET A 307 13.22 -38.76 3.31
CA MET A 307 12.65 -38.23 2.07
C MET A 307 13.72 -37.46 1.31
N ILE A 308 14.02 -37.81 0.06
CA ILE A 308 15.22 -37.34 -0.63
C ILE A 308 14.84 -36.37 -1.76
N GLU A 309 15.43 -35.18 -1.74
CA GLU A 309 15.34 -34.21 -2.85
C GLU A 309 16.69 -34.12 -3.57
N HIS A 310 16.65 -34.17 -4.91
CA HIS A 310 17.84 -34.16 -5.78
C HIS A 310 18.09 -32.80 -6.41
N ARG A 311 17.06 -31.96 -6.53
CA ARG A 311 17.13 -30.61 -7.11
C ARG A 311 17.43 -29.61 -5.99
N THR A 312 18.71 -29.32 -5.77
CA THR A 312 19.19 -28.49 -4.67
C THR A 312 20.17 -27.43 -5.17
N ALA A 313 20.45 -26.40 -4.35
CA ALA A 313 21.42 -25.36 -4.68
C ALA A 313 22.83 -25.91 -4.98
N LEU A 314 23.22 -27.04 -4.39
CA LEU A 314 24.52 -27.69 -4.62
C LEU A 314 24.49 -28.77 -5.71
N GLY A 315 23.32 -29.06 -6.30
CA GLY A 315 23.15 -30.14 -7.27
C GLY A 315 23.39 -31.55 -6.69
N LYS A 316 23.37 -31.70 -5.37
CA LYS A 316 23.57 -32.98 -4.66
C LYS A 316 22.28 -33.39 -3.94
N PRO A 317 21.99 -34.70 -3.82
CA PRO A 317 20.82 -35.18 -3.08
C PRO A 317 20.90 -34.83 -1.59
N VAL A 318 19.81 -34.32 -1.03
CA VAL A 318 19.69 -33.99 0.40
C VAL A 318 18.50 -34.76 0.98
N PRO A 319 18.70 -35.55 2.06
CA PRO A 319 17.61 -36.23 2.75
C PRO A 319 16.99 -35.33 3.83
N LEU A 320 15.67 -35.40 3.98
CA LEU A 320 14.92 -34.95 5.14
C LEU A 320 14.75 -36.14 6.10
N PRO A 321 15.44 -36.16 7.26
CA PRO A 321 15.36 -37.26 8.21
C PRO A 321 14.13 -37.12 9.11
N LEU A 322 13.13 -37.96 8.86
CA LEU A 322 11.99 -38.20 9.74
C LEU A 322 12.26 -39.41 10.63
N LYS A 323 11.72 -39.38 11.84
CA LYS A 323 11.97 -40.38 12.87
C LYS A 323 10.66 -40.88 13.45
N PHE A 324 10.47 -42.19 13.46
CA PHE A 324 9.31 -42.84 14.06
C PHE A 324 9.78 -43.86 15.09
N THR A 325 8.96 -44.15 16.09
CA THR A 325 9.21 -45.18 17.10
C THR A 325 8.12 -46.22 17.04
N TYR A 326 8.50 -47.47 17.26
CA TYR A 326 7.63 -48.63 17.21
C TYR A 326 7.34 -49.16 18.61
N HIS A 327 6.05 -49.29 18.92
CA HIS A 327 5.48 -49.58 20.24
C HIS A 327 4.50 -50.76 20.12
N PRO A 328 5.00 -52.01 20.02
CA PRO A 328 4.17 -53.20 19.83
C PRO A 328 3.19 -53.46 20.98
N GLU A 329 3.45 -52.90 22.16
CA GLU A 329 2.55 -52.97 23.31
C GLU A 329 1.25 -52.17 23.11
N THR A 330 1.24 -51.19 22.20
CA THR A 330 0.05 -50.41 21.84
C THR A 330 -0.41 -50.74 20.41
N GLY A 331 -0.94 -51.95 20.20
CA GLY A 331 -1.23 -52.45 18.85
C GLY A 331 -2.31 -51.70 18.05
N TYR A 332 -3.14 -50.85 18.67
CA TYR A 332 -4.05 -49.95 17.94
C TYR A 332 -3.36 -48.70 17.39
N ALA A 333 -2.18 -48.33 17.92
CA ALA A 333 -1.38 -47.19 17.49
C ALA A 333 0.13 -47.51 17.64
N PRO A 334 0.63 -48.52 16.91
CA PRO A 334 1.96 -49.08 17.14
C PRO A 334 3.10 -48.16 16.66
N ILE A 335 2.81 -47.10 15.91
CA ILE A 335 3.80 -46.19 15.34
C ILE A 335 3.57 -44.77 15.86
N ARG A 336 4.63 -44.14 16.35
CA ARG A 336 4.62 -42.75 16.85
C ARG A 336 5.73 -41.93 16.21
N GLU A 337 5.44 -40.72 15.78
CA GLU A 337 6.47 -39.82 15.24
C GLU A 337 7.23 -39.11 16.37
N VAL A 338 8.56 -39.03 16.24
CA VAL A 338 9.40 -38.31 17.20
C VAL A 338 9.33 -36.81 16.89
N MET A 339 8.45 -36.11 17.61
CA MET A 339 8.21 -34.68 17.43
C MET A 339 9.32 -33.78 17.99
N GLU A 340 10.10 -34.28 18.95
CA GLU A 340 11.25 -33.56 19.50
C GLU A 340 12.27 -33.24 18.40
N ALA A 341 12.72 -31.98 18.36
CA ALA A 341 13.63 -31.43 17.34
C ALA A 341 13.18 -31.64 15.87
N ARG A 342 11.91 -31.97 15.62
CA ARG A 342 11.40 -32.21 14.26
C ARG A 342 11.51 -30.97 13.39
N ASN A 343 11.13 -29.81 13.92
CA ASN A 343 11.19 -28.56 13.18
C ASN A 343 12.64 -28.14 12.88
N ASP A 344 13.57 -28.36 13.81
CA ASP A 344 15.00 -28.12 13.59
C ASP A 344 15.54 -29.00 12.44
N ARG A 345 15.21 -30.31 12.42
CA ARG A 345 15.59 -31.21 11.30
C ARG A 345 15.03 -30.74 9.96
N MET A 346 13.79 -30.25 9.94
CA MET A 346 13.17 -29.70 8.73
C MET A 346 13.86 -28.41 8.29
N LYS A 347 14.16 -27.51 9.22
CA LYS A 347 14.88 -26.26 8.97
C LYS A 347 16.28 -26.56 8.41
N GLU A 348 17.03 -27.49 8.99
CA GLU A 348 18.33 -27.91 8.46
C GLU A 348 18.25 -28.44 7.02
N PHE A 349 17.24 -29.26 6.73
CA PHE A 349 16.98 -29.76 5.38
C PHE A 349 16.71 -28.63 4.37
N TYR A 350 15.79 -27.71 4.68
CA TYR A 350 15.46 -26.59 3.81
C TYR A 350 16.62 -25.61 3.65
N TYR A 351 17.35 -25.34 4.73
CA TYR A 351 18.52 -24.47 4.70
C TYR A 351 19.58 -25.03 3.76
N ARG A 352 19.81 -26.35 3.80
CA ARG A 352 20.71 -27.04 2.85
C ARG A 352 20.24 -26.97 1.40
N ILE A 353 18.94 -27.06 1.16
CA ILE A 353 18.38 -27.00 -0.19
C ILE A 353 18.49 -25.61 -0.81
N TRP A 354 18.27 -24.54 -0.02
CA TRP A 354 18.32 -23.16 -0.51
C TRP A 354 19.72 -22.53 -0.47
N PHE A 355 20.55 -22.87 0.52
CA PHE A 355 21.83 -22.19 0.77
C PHE A 355 23.06 -23.11 0.74
N GLY A 356 22.88 -24.43 0.68
CA GLY A 356 23.98 -25.38 0.74
C GLY A 356 24.46 -25.67 2.17
N ASP A 357 25.75 -25.99 2.35
CA ASP A 357 26.28 -26.52 3.62
C ASP A 357 26.57 -25.45 4.70
N GLU A 358 25.97 -24.25 4.58
CA GLU A 358 26.05 -23.20 5.59
C GLU A 358 25.31 -23.61 6.89
N ALA A 359 25.78 -23.12 8.04
CA ALA A 359 25.14 -23.38 9.33
C ALA A 359 23.83 -22.59 9.47
N VAL A 360 22.78 -23.24 10.00
CA VAL A 360 21.47 -22.60 10.22
C VAL A 360 21.57 -21.57 11.34
N PRO A 361 21.07 -20.33 11.15
CA PRO A 361 21.13 -19.26 12.15
C PRO A 361 20.01 -19.39 13.20
N PHE A 362 19.97 -20.51 13.93
CA PHE A 362 18.90 -20.80 14.90
C PHE A 362 18.78 -19.77 16.03
N ASP A 363 19.90 -19.24 16.50
CA ASP A 363 19.98 -18.37 17.69
C ASP A 363 20.07 -16.88 17.33
N THR A 364 19.89 -16.53 16.05
CA THR A 364 19.87 -15.13 15.61
C THR A 364 18.58 -14.45 16.09
N PRO A 365 18.66 -13.30 16.79
CA PRO A 365 17.47 -12.55 17.20
C PRO A 365 16.62 -12.15 16.00
N VAL A 366 15.31 -12.33 16.07
CA VAL A 366 14.36 -11.92 15.00
C VAL A 366 14.39 -10.42 14.71
N THR A 367 14.89 -9.63 15.66
CA THR A 367 15.03 -8.17 15.53
C THR A 367 16.25 -7.73 14.73
N SER A 368 17.16 -8.65 14.41
CA SER A 368 18.39 -8.38 13.66
C SER A 368 18.13 -8.17 12.17
N ARG A 369 19.07 -7.51 11.50
CA ARG A 369 19.09 -7.39 10.04
C ARG A 369 19.79 -8.60 9.43
N PHE A 370 19.19 -9.18 8.40
CA PHE A 370 19.67 -10.38 7.70
C PHE A 370 20.29 -9.98 6.36
N ASP A 371 21.48 -10.51 6.07
CA ASP A 371 22.21 -10.22 4.84
C ASP A 371 22.05 -11.33 3.78
N GLY A 372 21.67 -10.93 2.58
CA GLY A 372 21.56 -11.79 1.40
C GLY A 372 22.85 -11.91 0.60
N GLY A 373 23.81 -11.02 0.85
CA GLY A 373 25.06 -10.89 0.11
C GLY A 373 24.94 -10.01 -1.13
N ARG A 374 26.06 -9.91 -1.86
CA ARG A 374 26.21 -9.13 -3.09
C ARG A 374 25.92 -9.97 -4.32
N ALA A 375 25.14 -9.44 -5.25
CA ALA A 375 24.83 -10.09 -6.53
C ALA A 375 25.02 -9.12 -7.71
N THR A 376 25.50 -9.65 -8.84
CA THR A 376 25.62 -8.89 -10.09
C THR A 376 24.55 -9.34 -11.07
N VAL A 377 23.81 -8.38 -11.64
CA VAL A 377 22.78 -8.66 -12.63
C VAL A 377 23.41 -8.93 -14.00
N THR A 378 23.30 -10.16 -14.51
CA THR A 378 23.86 -10.57 -15.81
C THR A 378 22.79 -10.71 -16.88
N SER A 379 23.15 -10.53 -18.16
CA SER A 379 22.22 -10.74 -19.28
C SER A 379 21.65 -12.15 -19.34
N GLU A 380 22.47 -13.16 -19.05
CA GLU A 380 22.07 -14.57 -19.06
C GLU A 380 20.99 -14.81 -18.00
N ALA A 381 21.20 -14.36 -16.76
CA ALA A 381 20.25 -14.52 -15.67
C ALA A 381 18.93 -13.78 -15.94
N ILE A 382 18.98 -12.58 -16.55
CA ILE A 382 17.77 -11.86 -16.97
C ILE A 382 17.01 -12.70 -18.01
N ASN A 383 17.69 -13.18 -19.05
CA ASN A 383 17.05 -13.89 -20.15
C ASN A 383 16.41 -15.21 -19.69
N ASP A 384 17.13 -15.98 -18.86
CA ASP A 384 16.63 -17.22 -18.28
C ASP A 384 15.38 -16.97 -17.42
N PHE A 385 15.40 -15.93 -16.58
CA PHE A 385 14.27 -15.58 -15.73
C PHE A 385 13.05 -15.14 -16.56
N VAL A 386 13.26 -14.23 -17.52
CA VAL A 386 12.22 -13.71 -18.42
C VAL A 386 11.57 -14.83 -19.22
N HIS A 387 12.37 -15.78 -19.74
CA HIS A 387 11.87 -16.96 -20.43
C HIS A 387 11.07 -17.88 -19.50
N ALA A 388 11.53 -18.09 -18.26
CA ALA A 388 10.85 -18.94 -17.30
C ALA A 388 9.46 -18.43 -16.91
N VAL A 389 9.29 -17.10 -16.77
CA VAL A 389 8.00 -16.48 -16.38
C VAL A 389 7.12 -16.10 -17.58
N GLY A 390 7.65 -16.21 -18.81
CA GLY A 390 6.93 -15.87 -20.04
C GLY A 390 6.78 -14.37 -20.28
N ASN A 391 7.66 -13.53 -19.72
CA ASN A 391 7.66 -12.10 -19.98
C ASN A 391 8.29 -11.83 -21.36
N THR A 392 7.66 -10.99 -22.18
CA THR A 392 8.07 -10.73 -23.57
C THR A 392 8.47 -9.27 -23.82
N GLY A 393 8.64 -8.47 -22.76
CA GLY A 393 9.03 -7.07 -22.87
C GLY A 393 10.36 -6.88 -23.61
N GLU A 394 10.35 -6.05 -24.66
CA GLU A 394 11.56 -5.78 -25.45
C GLU A 394 12.69 -5.17 -24.62
N ALA A 395 12.35 -4.46 -23.53
CA ALA A 395 13.29 -3.83 -22.61
C ALA A 395 14.20 -4.82 -21.86
N PHE A 396 13.84 -6.11 -21.82
CA PHE A 396 14.62 -7.17 -21.16
C PHE A 396 15.49 -7.98 -22.12
N VAL A 397 15.33 -7.76 -23.43
CA VAL A 397 16.06 -8.49 -24.47
C VAL A 397 17.25 -7.66 -24.93
N ASP A 398 18.43 -8.29 -25.03
CA ASP A 398 19.64 -7.60 -25.48
C ASP A 398 19.52 -7.18 -26.95
N ARG A 399 19.58 -5.86 -27.21
CA ARG A 399 19.48 -5.24 -28.53
C ARG A 399 20.57 -4.17 -28.67
N PRO A 400 21.28 -4.10 -29.82
CA PRO A 400 22.32 -3.09 -30.03
C PRO A 400 21.80 -1.66 -29.83
N GLY A 401 22.49 -0.88 -28.99
CA GLY A 401 22.17 0.54 -28.75
C GLY A 401 21.01 0.81 -27.79
N LYS A 402 20.42 -0.23 -27.17
CA LYS A 402 19.41 -0.09 -26.10
C LYS A 402 19.97 -0.59 -24.77
N GLU A 403 19.63 0.09 -23.67
CA GLU A 403 19.89 -0.44 -22.33
C GLU A 403 19.02 -1.66 -22.07
N VAL A 404 19.61 -2.67 -21.41
CA VAL A 404 18.93 -3.90 -21.02
C VAL A 404 18.54 -3.79 -19.55
N PHE A 405 17.25 -3.73 -19.30
CA PHE A 405 16.69 -3.71 -17.95
C PHE A 405 16.50 -5.14 -17.43
N ALA A 406 16.33 -5.28 -16.12
CA ALA A 406 15.84 -6.49 -15.49
C ALA A 406 14.41 -6.26 -14.98
N PRO A 407 13.51 -7.27 -15.04
CA PRO A 407 12.18 -7.18 -14.47
C PRO A 407 12.24 -6.83 -12.98
N MET A 408 11.26 -6.09 -12.45
CA MET A 408 11.23 -5.82 -11.00
C MET A 408 11.11 -7.11 -10.20
N ASP A 409 10.48 -8.15 -10.76
CA ASP A 409 10.35 -9.46 -10.15
C ASP A 409 11.72 -10.13 -9.91
N PHE A 410 12.76 -9.73 -10.65
CA PHE A 410 14.13 -10.20 -10.44
C PHE A 410 14.68 -9.81 -9.05
N ALA A 411 14.06 -8.84 -8.39
CA ALA A 411 14.30 -8.49 -7.00
C ALA A 411 14.17 -9.68 -6.06
N ILE A 412 13.19 -10.57 -6.29
CA ILE A 412 13.01 -11.74 -5.44
C ILE A 412 14.15 -12.72 -5.64
N VAL A 413 14.72 -12.83 -6.84
CA VAL A 413 15.85 -13.72 -7.13
C VAL A 413 17.11 -13.22 -6.43
N VAL A 414 17.39 -11.92 -6.55
CA VAL A 414 18.54 -11.28 -5.88
C VAL A 414 18.37 -11.30 -4.36
N GLY A 415 17.16 -11.02 -3.88
CA GLY A 415 16.85 -10.91 -2.47
C GLY A 415 16.45 -12.21 -1.78
N TRP A 416 16.28 -13.32 -2.51
CA TRP A 416 15.71 -14.57 -1.99
C TRP A 416 16.40 -15.01 -0.70
N LYS A 417 17.74 -14.94 -0.69
CA LYS A 417 18.55 -15.30 0.49
C LYS A 417 18.26 -14.42 1.69
N ALA A 418 18.22 -13.10 1.51
CA ALA A 418 17.92 -12.17 2.60
C ALA A 418 16.49 -12.37 3.13
N ILE A 419 15.53 -12.61 2.23
CA ILE A 419 14.09 -12.66 2.56
C ILE A 419 13.69 -13.98 3.24
N THR A 420 14.38 -15.09 2.93
CA THR A 420 14.04 -16.42 3.48
C THR A 420 14.84 -16.80 4.72
N LYS A 421 16.09 -16.32 4.90
CA LYS A 421 16.86 -16.51 6.15
C LYS A 421 16.09 -16.17 7.45
N PRO A 422 15.26 -15.11 7.51
CA PRO A 422 14.57 -14.73 8.73
C PRO A 422 13.50 -15.70 9.23
N ILE A 423 13.13 -16.74 8.46
CA ILE A 423 12.14 -17.75 8.90
C ILE A 423 12.78 -18.93 9.65
N PHE A 424 14.11 -18.99 9.71
CA PHE A 424 14.86 -20.07 10.36
C PHE A 424 15.09 -19.94 11.88
N PRO A 425 15.18 -18.75 12.51
CA PRO A 425 15.39 -18.63 13.95
C PRO A 425 14.41 -19.46 14.80
N ARG A 426 14.87 -19.96 15.95
CA ARG A 426 14.03 -20.76 16.88
C ARG A 426 12.89 -19.97 17.51
N GLN A 427 13.04 -18.65 17.62
CA GLN A 427 11.95 -17.76 18.03
C GLN A 427 10.75 -17.80 17.06
N ILE A 428 10.96 -18.26 15.82
CA ILE A 428 9.91 -18.51 14.83
C ILE A 428 9.88 -20.02 14.59
N ASP A 429 9.42 -20.77 15.58
CA ASP A 429 9.31 -22.22 15.44
C ASP A 429 8.05 -22.61 14.66
N GLY A 430 8.23 -23.44 13.63
CA GLY A 430 7.17 -23.81 12.71
C GLY A 430 7.56 -24.93 11.76
N ASP A 431 6.56 -25.69 11.32
CA ASP A 431 6.73 -26.78 10.36
C ASP A 431 6.92 -26.18 8.96
N LEU A 432 8.18 -26.07 8.53
CA LEU A 432 8.55 -25.42 7.27
C LEU A 432 8.03 -26.17 6.03
N LEU A 433 7.72 -27.46 6.16
CA LEU A 433 7.09 -28.24 5.09
C LEU A 433 5.61 -27.86 4.88
N LYS A 434 4.99 -27.25 5.88
CA LYS A 434 3.63 -26.69 5.81
C LYS A 434 3.60 -25.20 5.53
N LEU A 435 4.76 -24.59 5.27
CA LEU A 435 4.87 -23.18 4.89
C LEU A 435 4.19 -22.94 3.54
N VAL A 436 3.41 -21.86 3.46
CA VAL A 436 2.88 -21.32 2.21
C VAL A 436 3.22 -19.84 2.09
N HIS A 437 3.44 -19.37 0.87
CA HIS A 437 3.63 -17.96 0.58
C HIS A 437 2.24 -17.30 0.49
N LEU A 438 1.95 -16.33 1.35
CA LEU A 438 0.66 -15.63 1.40
C LEU A 438 0.58 -14.43 0.47
N SER A 439 1.63 -13.60 0.45
CA SER A 439 1.67 -12.42 -0.39
C SER A 439 3.08 -11.95 -0.63
N ASN A 440 3.26 -11.20 -1.72
CA ASN A 440 4.51 -10.54 -2.03
C ASN A 440 4.24 -9.18 -2.66
N GLY A 441 4.97 -8.16 -2.22
CA GLY A 441 4.92 -6.79 -2.71
C GLY A 441 6.28 -6.28 -3.12
N PHE A 442 6.34 -5.56 -4.23
CA PHE A 442 7.50 -4.81 -4.69
C PHE A 442 7.15 -3.32 -4.66
N ARG A 443 8.06 -2.49 -4.14
CA ARG A 443 7.91 -1.04 -4.13
C ARG A 443 9.23 -0.37 -4.49
N MET A 444 9.27 0.29 -5.65
CA MET A 444 10.41 1.11 -6.05
C MET A 444 10.48 2.37 -5.20
N ILE A 445 11.66 2.69 -4.67
CA ILE A 445 11.89 3.94 -3.95
C ILE A 445 11.68 5.12 -4.93
N PRO A 446 10.96 6.20 -4.54
CA PRO A 446 10.71 7.31 -5.46
C PRO A 446 12.01 7.92 -6.01
N GLY A 447 12.08 8.11 -7.34
CA GLY A 447 13.27 8.59 -8.04
C GLY A 447 14.31 7.52 -8.40
N ALA A 448 14.23 6.31 -7.82
CA ALA A 448 15.12 5.21 -8.20
C ALA A 448 14.81 4.71 -9.63
N THR A 449 15.85 4.48 -10.42
CA THR A 449 15.72 3.86 -11.75
C THR A 449 15.58 2.33 -11.63
N PRO A 450 14.92 1.67 -12.59
CA PRO A 450 14.80 0.21 -12.60
C PRO A 450 16.16 -0.51 -12.61
N LEU A 451 16.13 -1.80 -12.27
CA LEU A 451 17.29 -2.69 -12.33
C LEU A 451 17.79 -2.82 -13.78
N LYS A 452 19.11 -2.84 -13.97
CA LYS A 452 19.72 -3.00 -15.29
C LYS A 452 20.86 -4.02 -15.28
N LYS A 453 21.21 -4.51 -16.48
CA LYS A 453 22.41 -5.31 -16.72
C LYS A 453 23.65 -4.59 -16.18
N GLY A 454 24.47 -5.31 -15.42
CA GLY A 454 25.70 -4.79 -14.84
C GLY A 454 25.53 -4.12 -13.47
N ASP A 455 24.30 -3.94 -12.98
CA ASP A 455 24.08 -3.48 -11.61
C ASP A 455 24.68 -4.47 -10.60
N VAL A 456 25.35 -3.93 -9.58
CA VAL A 456 25.83 -4.65 -8.41
C VAL A 456 24.91 -4.28 -7.25
N LEU A 457 24.21 -5.28 -6.73
CA LEU A 457 23.14 -5.11 -5.76
C LEU A 457 23.52 -5.78 -4.45
N ASP A 458 23.30 -5.08 -3.34
CA ASP A 458 23.42 -5.60 -1.99
C ASP A 458 22.00 -5.66 -1.39
N THR A 459 21.62 -6.80 -0.81
CA THR A 459 20.27 -6.99 -0.24
C THR A 459 20.31 -7.29 1.24
N THR A 460 19.49 -6.56 2.00
CA THR A 460 19.30 -6.80 3.42
C THR A 460 17.82 -6.93 3.74
N ALA A 461 17.45 -7.73 4.73
CA ALA A 461 16.06 -7.88 5.14
C ALA A 461 15.88 -7.81 6.66
N GLU A 462 14.68 -7.43 7.08
CA GLU A 462 14.26 -7.39 8.48
C GLU A 462 12.88 -8.02 8.63
N VAL A 463 12.63 -8.63 9.79
CA VAL A 463 11.31 -9.16 10.13
C VAL A 463 10.44 -8.00 10.62
N ASN A 464 9.42 -7.67 9.84
CA ASN A 464 8.43 -6.68 10.23
C ASN A 464 7.45 -7.26 11.25
N ALA A 465 6.96 -8.47 11.01
CA ALA A 465 5.94 -9.06 11.85
C ALA A 465 6.06 -10.58 12.00
N VAL A 466 5.72 -11.08 13.18
CA VAL A 466 5.45 -12.49 13.46
C VAL A 466 4.14 -12.55 14.24
N ILE A 467 3.08 -13.04 13.61
CA ILE A 467 1.72 -12.99 14.18
C ILE A 467 1.08 -14.37 14.14
N ASN A 468 0.62 -14.85 15.29
CA ASN A 468 -0.18 -16.07 15.37
C ASN A 468 -1.64 -15.76 15.00
N GLN A 469 -2.08 -16.29 13.86
CA GLN A 469 -3.44 -16.23 13.34
C GLN A 469 -4.14 -17.58 13.54
N ALA A 470 -5.47 -17.61 13.41
CA ALA A 470 -6.24 -18.86 13.48
C ALA A 470 -5.83 -19.88 12.38
N SER A 471 -5.34 -19.41 11.25
CA SER A 471 -4.86 -20.23 10.12
C SER A 471 -3.42 -20.72 10.28
N GLY A 472 -2.64 -20.14 11.19
CA GLY A 472 -1.20 -20.40 11.31
C GLY A 472 -0.39 -19.23 11.86
N LYS A 473 0.94 -19.38 11.87
CA LYS A 473 1.87 -18.32 12.22
C LYS A 473 2.33 -17.59 10.97
N MET A 474 1.96 -16.31 10.83
CA MET A 474 2.37 -15.44 9.74
C MET A 474 3.70 -14.77 10.06
N VAL A 475 4.60 -14.71 9.08
CA VAL A 475 5.89 -14.00 9.16
C VAL A 475 5.97 -13.03 7.99
N GLU A 476 6.10 -11.75 8.27
CA GLU A 476 6.32 -10.69 7.28
C GLU A 476 7.78 -10.25 7.31
N VAL A 477 8.42 -10.27 6.15
CA VAL A 477 9.80 -9.87 5.94
C VAL A 477 9.86 -8.75 4.92
N CYS A 478 10.58 -7.68 5.22
CA CYS A 478 10.87 -6.61 4.26
C CYS A 478 12.35 -6.63 3.89
N GLY A 479 12.64 -6.93 2.61
CA GLY A 479 13.95 -6.83 2.00
C GLY A 479 14.16 -5.48 1.32
N THR A 480 15.20 -4.75 1.70
CA THR A 480 15.66 -3.54 1.01
C THR A 480 16.83 -3.90 0.08
N ILE A 481 16.65 -3.64 -1.21
CA ILE A 481 17.69 -3.77 -2.22
C ILE A 481 18.39 -2.43 -2.39
N THR A 482 19.72 -2.45 -2.35
CA THR A 482 20.56 -1.26 -2.50
C THR A 482 21.50 -1.40 -3.71
N ARG A 483 21.73 -0.29 -4.40
CA ARG A 483 22.70 -0.13 -5.49
C ARG A 483 23.59 1.05 -5.17
N ASP A 484 24.91 0.87 -5.19
CA ASP A 484 25.89 1.89 -4.81
C ASP A 484 25.61 2.51 -3.41
N GLY A 485 25.15 1.68 -2.47
CA GLY A 485 24.79 2.08 -1.11
C GLY A 485 23.47 2.85 -0.97
N GLN A 486 22.73 3.07 -2.06
CA GLN A 486 21.42 3.74 -2.04
C GLN A 486 20.27 2.73 -2.20
N PRO A 487 19.19 2.83 -1.41
CA PRO A 487 18.03 1.96 -1.53
C PRO A 487 17.27 2.25 -2.84
N ILE A 488 16.94 1.20 -3.57
CA ILE A 488 16.26 1.31 -4.88
C ILE A 488 14.86 0.69 -4.87
N MET A 489 14.66 -0.36 -4.08
CA MET A 489 13.39 -1.10 -4.01
C MET A 489 13.26 -1.83 -2.68
N GLU A 490 12.03 -1.92 -2.19
CA GLU A 490 11.62 -2.76 -1.07
C GLU A 490 10.80 -3.94 -1.59
N VAL A 491 11.05 -5.11 -1.02
CA VAL A 491 10.35 -6.37 -1.29
C VAL A 491 9.75 -6.85 0.01
N THR A 492 8.43 -6.79 0.14
CA THR A 492 7.72 -7.27 1.34
C THR A 492 7.09 -8.63 1.04
N SER A 493 7.51 -9.68 1.74
CA SER A 493 6.96 -11.04 1.56
C SER A 493 6.32 -11.52 2.86
N GLN A 494 5.15 -12.15 2.75
CA GLN A 494 4.45 -12.77 3.87
C GLN A 494 4.40 -14.28 3.70
N PHE A 495 4.85 -15.00 4.71
CA PHE A 495 4.83 -16.46 4.78
C PHE A 495 3.88 -16.92 5.89
N LEU A 496 3.28 -18.10 5.74
CA LEU A 496 2.40 -18.69 6.74
C LEU A 496 2.81 -20.12 7.04
N TYR A 497 3.23 -20.36 8.28
CA TYR A 497 3.30 -21.71 8.84
C TYR A 497 1.90 -22.15 9.22
N ARG A 498 1.30 -23.03 8.41
CA ARG A 498 -0.07 -23.52 8.68
C ARG A 498 -0.08 -24.40 9.92
N GLY A 499 -1.00 -24.12 10.85
CA GLY A 499 -1.12 -24.86 12.09
C GLY A 499 -1.75 -24.05 13.21
N ALA A 500 -1.68 -24.58 14.43
CA ALA A 500 -2.13 -23.88 15.63
C ALA A 500 -0.92 -23.54 16.51
N TYR A 501 -0.77 -22.28 16.86
CA TYR A 501 0.38 -21.74 17.57
C TYR A 501 -0.08 -20.89 18.77
N THR A 502 0.59 -21.04 19.91
CA THR A 502 0.23 -20.38 21.18
C THR A 502 1.40 -19.65 21.84
N ASP A 503 2.56 -19.64 21.18
CA ASP A 503 3.82 -19.01 21.55
C ASP A 503 3.80 -17.48 21.33
N TYR A 504 2.83 -16.80 21.95
CA TYR A 504 2.62 -15.36 21.81
C TYR A 504 3.82 -14.52 22.30
N GLU A 505 4.67 -15.06 23.18
CA GLU A 505 5.87 -14.41 23.68
C GLU A 505 6.85 -13.95 22.59
N ASN A 506 6.86 -14.63 21.43
CA ASN A 506 7.70 -14.31 20.28
C ASN A 506 6.95 -13.52 19.19
N THR A 507 5.68 -13.19 19.40
CA THR A 507 4.84 -12.52 18.41
C THR A 507 4.91 -11.00 18.55
N PHE A 508 5.15 -10.33 17.43
CA PHE A 508 5.29 -8.88 17.37
C PHE A 508 4.95 -8.34 15.98
N GLN A 509 4.74 -7.05 15.88
CA GLN A 509 4.56 -6.35 14.63
C GLN A 509 5.16 -4.94 14.71
N ARG A 510 6.04 -4.63 13.77
CA ARG A 510 6.56 -3.30 13.47
C ARG A 510 5.80 -2.78 12.27
N LYS A 511 5.26 -1.57 12.39
CA LYS A 511 4.52 -0.92 11.33
C LYS A 511 4.96 0.53 11.22
N VAL A 512 5.30 0.96 10.02
CA VAL A 512 5.40 2.38 9.69
C VAL A 512 3.98 2.85 9.42
N GLU A 513 3.48 3.75 10.26
CA GLU A 513 2.10 4.21 10.18
C GLU A 513 1.96 5.23 9.05
N THR A 514 0.78 5.24 8.44
CA THR A 514 0.46 6.25 7.43
C THR A 514 0.53 7.64 8.07
N PRO A 515 1.19 8.63 7.43
CA PRO A 515 1.22 9.97 7.97
C PRO A 515 -0.19 10.54 8.14
N ILE A 516 -0.49 11.14 9.29
CA ILE A 516 -1.81 11.74 9.57
C ILE A 516 -1.63 13.24 9.81
N GLN A 517 -2.40 14.06 9.11
CA GLN A 517 -2.46 15.51 9.35
C GLN A 517 -3.59 15.85 10.33
N VAL A 518 -3.34 16.77 11.25
CA VAL A 518 -4.29 17.27 12.25
C VAL A 518 -4.31 18.80 12.20
N HIS A 519 -5.50 19.38 12.00
CA HIS A 519 -5.69 20.83 11.99
C HIS A 519 -6.11 21.33 13.37
N LEU A 520 -5.34 22.27 13.94
CA LEU A 520 -5.52 22.80 15.29
C LEU A 520 -6.28 24.14 15.25
N ALA A 521 -7.59 24.07 15.06
CA ALA A 521 -8.43 25.25 14.85
C ALA A 521 -8.65 26.09 16.12
N THR A 522 -8.65 25.45 17.30
CA THR A 522 -9.00 26.10 18.58
C THR A 522 -7.92 25.92 19.65
N THR A 523 -7.90 26.83 20.63
CA THR A 523 -7.04 26.69 21.81
C THR A 523 -7.34 25.43 22.62
N LYS A 524 -8.57 24.93 22.53
CA LYS A 524 -8.96 23.64 23.12
C LYS A 524 -8.25 22.47 22.43
N ASP A 525 -8.12 22.49 21.10
CA ASP A 525 -7.46 21.40 20.36
C ASP A 525 -6.00 21.28 20.77
N ILE A 526 -5.32 22.44 20.88
CA ILE A 526 -3.94 22.52 21.38
C ILE A 526 -3.86 22.02 22.81
N ALA A 527 -4.73 22.50 23.71
CA ALA A 527 -4.72 22.06 25.11
C ALA A 527 -5.00 20.56 25.26
N VAL A 528 -5.88 19.98 24.43
CA VAL A 528 -6.14 18.54 24.41
C VAL A 528 -4.94 17.76 23.90
N LEU A 529 -4.26 18.24 22.85
CA LEU A 529 -3.05 17.59 22.33
C LEU A 529 -1.89 17.67 23.32
N GLN A 530 -1.66 18.86 23.92
CA GLN A 530 -0.64 19.07 24.95
C GLN A 530 -0.94 18.32 26.25
N SER A 531 -2.21 17.99 26.53
CA SER A 531 -2.56 17.14 27.68
C SER A 531 -2.15 15.67 27.51
N LYS A 532 -1.74 15.25 26.30
CA LYS A 532 -1.32 13.89 26.04
C LYS A 532 0.11 13.69 26.50
N GLU A 533 0.32 12.79 27.45
CA GLU A 533 1.64 12.44 27.98
C GLU A 533 2.62 11.98 26.89
N TRP A 534 2.10 11.40 25.79
CA TRP A 534 2.89 10.94 24.66
C TRP A 534 3.30 12.04 23.68
N PHE A 535 2.76 13.25 23.78
CA PHE A 535 3.07 14.36 22.88
C PHE A 535 4.09 15.30 23.54
N ARG A 536 5.32 15.35 23.01
CA ARG A 536 6.40 16.15 23.57
C ARG A 536 6.75 17.29 22.63
N VAL A 537 6.42 18.51 23.04
CA VAL A 537 6.71 19.72 22.28
C VAL A 537 8.20 20.02 22.33
N ASP A 538 8.81 20.30 21.18
CA ASP A 538 10.19 20.78 21.12
C ASP A 538 10.21 22.27 21.55
N ASP A 539 11.23 22.71 22.30
CA ASP A 539 11.40 24.09 22.86
C ASP A 539 11.44 25.17 21.74
N SER A 540 10.27 25.46 21.17
CA SER A 540 10.06 26.38 20.08
C SER A 540 8.87 27.27 20.42
N ASP A 541 9.07 28.59 20.39
CA ASP A 541 8.04 29.61 20.67
C ASP A 541 6.96 29.69 19.56
N ILE A 542 6.65 28.57 18.91
CA ILE A 542 5.78 28.51 17.74
C ILE A 542 4.33 28.38 18.19
N ASP A 543 3.51 29.37 17.85
CA ASP A 543 2.07 29.31 18.06
C ASP A 543 1.43 28.32 17.09
N LEU A 544 0.88 27.23 17.64
CA LEU A 544 0.20 26.17 16.89
C LEU A 544 -1.25 26.53 16.53
N LEU A 545 -1.79 27.66 17.00
CA LEU A 545 -3.18 28.05 16.76
C LEU A 545 -3.45 28.34 15.28
N GLY A 546 -4.42 27.61 14.73
CA GLY A 546 -4.81 27.70 13.32
C GLY A 546 -3.86 26.97 12.37
N GLN A 547 -2.89 26.21 12.87
CA GLN A 547 -1.92 25.46 12.07
C GLN A 547 -2.35 24.01 11.82
N THR A 548 -1.78 23.40 10.79
CA THR A 548 -1.92 21.96 10.51
C THR A 548 -0.58 21.27 10.71
N ILE A 549 -0.56 20.23 11.54
CA ILE A 549 0.64 19.45 11.86
C ILE A 549 0.50 18.01 11.32
N VAL A 550 1.62 17.39 10.97
CA VAL A 550 1.67 16.05 10.37
C VAL A 550 2.41 15.10 11.29
N PHE A 551 1.78 13.98 11.63
CA PHE A 551 2.32 12.91 12.46
C PHE A 551 2.92 11.82 11.57
N LYS A 552 4.23 11.60 11.66
CA LYS A 552 4.95 10.50 10.98
C LYS A 552 5.44 9.51 12.02
N LEU A 553 4.69 8.43 12.21
CA LEU A 553 4.85 7.52 13.33
C LEU A 553 5.26 6.11 12.92
N GLN A 554 5.88 5.41 13.86
CA GLN A 554 6.18 3.99 13.79
C GLN A 554 5.66 3.34 15.06
N THR A 555 5.02 2.18 14.92
CA THR A 555 4.48 1.40 16.03
C THR A 555 5.16 0.04 16.10
N LEU A 556 5.58 -0.37 17.29
CA LEU A 556 5.95 -1.73 17.64
C LEU A 556 4.90 -2.28 18.63
N THR A 557 4.21 -3.34 18.23
CA THR A 557 3.30 -4.09 19.10
C THR A 557 3.86 -5.46 19.41
N ARG A 558 3.64 -5.95 20.63
CA ARG A 558 3.89 -7.34 21.04
C ARG A 558 2.60 -7.92 21.57
N TYR A 559 2.33 -9.20 21.33
CA TYR A 559 1.05 -9.80 21.72
C TYR A 559 1.20 -10.66 22.97
N LYS A 560 0.15 -10.67 23.80
CA LYS A 560 -0.03 -11.60 24.92
C LYS A 560 -0.93 -12.77 24.53
N ASN A 561 -1.93 -12.48 23.70
CA ASN A 561 -2.82 -13.43 23.05
C ASN A 561 -3.37 -12.78 21.77
N GLU A 562 -4.29 -13.45 21.07
CA GLU A 562 -4.89 -12.97 19.81
C GLU A 562 -5.45 -11.54 19.87
N LYS A 563 -5.98 -11.09 21.02
CA LYS A 563 -6.70 -9.82 21.16
C LYS A 563 -5.99 -8.78 22.02
N VAL A 564 -5.06 -9.20 22.86
CA VAL A 564 -4.43 -8.36 23.87
C VAL A 564 -2.96 -8.21 23.56
N PHE A 565 -2.50 -6.96 23.47
CA PHE A 565 -1.09 -6.64 23.35
C PHE A 565 -0.41 -6.79 24.72
N SER A 566 0.76 -7.41 24.74
CA SER A 566 1.64 -7.43 25.91
C SER A 566 2.36 -6.10 26.10
N SER A 567 2.72 -5.43 24.99
CA SER A 567 3.18 -4.05 24.97
C SER A 567 2.85 -3.36 23.64
N VAL A 568 2.71 -2.03 23.70
CA VAL A 568 2.57 -1.14 22.53
C VAL A 568 3.53 0.02 22.71
N GLN A 569 4.38 0.23 21.71
CA GLN A 569 5.31 1.35 21.64
C GLN A 569 5.04 2.11 20.35
N THR A 570 4.76 3.41 20.44
CA THR A 570 4.58 4.27 19.26
C THR A 570 5.47 5.48 19.40
N GLN A 571 6.29 5.72 18.38
CA GLN A 571 7.22 6.82 18.36
C GLN A 571 7.27 7.48 17.00
N GLY A 572 7.64 8.75 16.95
CA GLY A 572 7.80 9.44 15.68
C GLY A 572 7.91 10.94 15.81
N LYS A 573 7.85 11.60 14.67
CA LYS A 573 8.01 13.05 14.55
C LYS A 573 6.69 13.71 14.23
N VAL A 574 6.53 14.92 14.73
CA VAL A 574 5.42 15.81 14.41
C VAL A 574 5.99 17.02 13.70
N GLU A 575 5.56 17.20 12.47
CA GLU A 575 6.10 18.19 11.55
C GLU A 575 5.07 19.28 11.28
N LEU A 576 5.53 20.53 11.18
CA LEU A 576 4.74 21.67 10.75
C LEU A 576 5.31 22.18 9.42
N GLU A 577 4.45 22.34 8.42
CA GLU A 577 4.80 23.03 7.19
C GLU A 577 4.53 24.53 7.34
N LEU A 578 5.59 25.33 7.33
CA LEU A 578 5.47 26.79 7.42
C LEU A 578 4.87 27.38 6.13
N PRO A 579 4.36 28.63 6.13
CA PRO A 579 3.98 29.32 4.89
C PRO A 579 5.11 29.45 3.85
N THR A 580 6.35 29.31 4.31
CA THR A 580 7.55 29.22 3.48
C THR A 580 7.79 27.83 2.89
N LYS A 581 6.91 26.86 3.11
CA LYS A 581 7.07 25.43 2.72
C LYS A 581 8.23 24.71 3.38
N GLU A 582 8.90 25.35 4.33
CA GLU A 582 9.89 24.72 5.18
C GLU A 582 9.19 23.79 6.17
N ILE A 583 9.65 22.54 6.24
CA ILE A 583 9.14 21.53 7.16
C ILE A 583 10.05 21.53 8.38
N ILE A 584 9.49 21.86 9.53
CA ILE A 584 10.19 21.83 10.81
C ILE A 584 9.56 20.78 11.72
N GLN A 585 10.37 20.14 12.55
CA GLN A 585 9.85 19.31 13.64
C GLN A 585 9.43 20.25 14.78
N VAL A 586 8.18 20.12 15.23
CA VAL A 586 7.62 20.93 16.33
C VAL A 586 7.39 20.12 17.59
N ALA A 587 7.32 18.79 17.46
CA ALA A 587 7.15 17.87 18.58
C ALA A 587 7.63 16.47 18.19
N SER A 588 7.82 15.62 19.19
CA SER A 588 7.94 14.17 19.06
C SER A 588 6.75 13.46 19.70
N VAL A 589 6.49 12.24 19.23
CA VAL A 589 5.58 11.30 19.88
C VAL A 589 6.41 10.21 20.54
N GLU A 590 6.12 9.94 21.81
CA GLU A 590 6.71 8.86 22.60
C GLU A 590 5.64 8.24 23.50
N TYR A 591 5.03 7.14 23.03
CA TYR A 591 4.06 6.37 23.79
C TYR A 591 4.60 4.98 24.06
N GLU A 592 4.54 4.54 25.32
CA GLU A 592 4.82 3.17 25.72
C GLU A 592 3.78 2.72 26.75
N ALA A 593 3.21 1.54 26.52
CA ALA A 593 2.31 0.89 27.48
C ALA A 593 2.52 -0.62 27.49
N GLY A 594 2.23 -1.23 28.65
CA GLY A 594 2.20 -2.68 28.81
C GLY A 594 0.92 -3.30 28.25
N THR A 595 0.20 -4.08 29.08
CA THR A 595 -1.01 -4.79 28.64
C THR A 595 -2.07 -3.82 28.10
N SER A 596 -2.35 -3.90 26.81
CA SER A 596 -3.18 -2.94 26.07
C SER A 596 -4.14 -3.65 25.12
N TYR A 597 -5.28 -3.03 24.83
CA TYR A 597 -6.28 -3.54 23.87
C TYR A 597 -6.27 -2.77 22.54
N GLY A 598 -5.45 -1.73 22.44
CA GLY A 598 -5.42 -0.79 21.33
C GLY A 598 -4.27 0.20 21.46
N ASN A 599 -4.11 1.05 20.44
CA ASN A 599 -3.14 2.12 20.42
C ASN A 599 -3.85 3.48 20.57
N PRO A 600 -3.77 4.15 21.73
CA PRO A 600 -4.47 5.41 21.97
C PRO A 600 -3.91 6.59 21.16
N VAL A 601 -2.66 6.52 20.69
CA VAL A 601 -2.10 7.54 19.81
C VAL A 601 -2.82 7.50 18.46
N LEU A 602 -2.90 6.33 17.86
CA LEU A 602 -3.56 6.15 16.56
C LEU A 602 -5.06 6.41 16.65
N ASP A 603 -5.75 5.91 17.69
CA ASP A 603 -7.17 6.20 17.91
C ASP A 603 -7.44 7.71 18.03
N TYR A 604 -6.55 8.46 18.70
CA TYR A 604 -6.67 9.92 18.73
C TYR A 604 -6.50 10.52 17.33
N LEU A 605 -5.48 10.12 16.58
CA LEU A 605 -5.18 10.69 15.26
C LEU A 605 -6.25 10.33 14.22
N GLU A 606 -6.78 9.12 14.23
CA GLU A 606 -7.85 8.68 13.33
C GLU A 606 -9.15 9.47 13.56
N ARG A 607 -9.47 9.83 14.80
CA ARG A 607 -10.69 10.59 15.13
C ARG A 607 -10.56 12.09 14.92
N ASN A 608 -9.35 12.64 15.02
CA ASN A 608 -9.11 14.10 15.02
C ASN A 608 -8.29 14.58 13.81
N GLY A 609 -7.86 13.67 12.93
CA GLY A 609 -7.02 13.98 11.77
C GLY A 609 -7.48 13.30 10.48
N GLN A 610 -6.69 13.46 9.44
CA GLN A 610 -6.89 12.85 8.13
C GLN A 610 -5.58 12.20 7.66
N ALA A 611 -5.65 10.97 7.15
CA ALA A 611 -4.48 10.30 6.59
C ALA A 611 -4.03 10.97 5.27
N LEU A 612 -2.73 11.17 5.13
CA LEU A 612 -2.09 11.63 3.89
C LEU A 612 -1.82 10.46 2.95
N ASP A 613 -1.54 10.78 1.68
CA ASP A 613 -1.14 9.84 0.62
C ASP A 613 -2.12 8.66 0.45
N GLN A 614 -3.40 8.92 0.66
CA GLN A 614 -4.43 7.90 0.48
C GLN A 614 -4.75 7.68 -1.00
N PRO A 615 -5.00 6.43 -1.40
CA PRO A 615 -5.66 6.11 -2.66
C PRO A 615 -6.94 6.92 -2.86
N VAL A 616 -7.05 7.63 -3.99
CA VAL A 616 -8.29 8.27 -4.42
C VAL A 616 -8.97 7.35 -5.42
N HIS A 617 -9.98 6.61 -4.98
CA HIS A 617 -10.72 5.68 -5.84
C HIS A 617 -11.74 6.41 -6.72
N PHE A 618 -11.92 5.89 -7.93
CA PHE A 618 -12.98 6.34 -8.83
C PHE A 618 -14.34 5.82 -8.37
N GLU A 619 -15.40 6.55 -8.68
CA GLU A 619 -16.77 6.07 -8.48
C GLU A 619 -17.03 4.79 -9.28
N ASN A 620 -16.46 4.71 -10.49
CA ASN A 620 -16.61 3.58 -11.40
C ASN A 620 -15.23 3.07 -11.84
N PRO A 621 -14.87 1.81 -11.53
CA PRO A 621 -13.68 1.16 -12.05
C PRO A 621 -13.66 1.10 -13.58
N ILE A 622 -12.50 1.35 -14.18
CA ILE A 622 -12.31 1.33 -15.64
C ILE A 622 -11.62 0.01 -16.02
N PRO A 623 -12.28 -0.92 -16.74
CA PRO A 623 -11.65 -2.15 -17.20
C PRO A 623 -10.54 -1.87 -18.23
N LEU A 624 -9.34 -2.41 -18.01
CA LEU A 624 -8.21 -2.26 -18.94
C LEU A 624 -8.10 -3.40 -19.95
N SER A 625 -8.51 -4.62 -19.58
CA SER A 625 -8.42 -5.81 -20.44
C SER A 625 -9.48 -5.89 -21.55
N GLY A 626 -10.31 -4.85 -21.74
CA GLY A 626 -11.44 -4.90 -22.68
C GLY A 626 -12.48 -5.97 -22.30
N LYS A 627 -13.24 -6.47 -23.29
CA LYS A 627 -14.26 -7.53 -23.08
C LYS A 627 -13.70 -8.96 -23.11
N SER A 628 -12.51 -9.15 -23.66
CA SER A 628 -11.88 -10.47 -23.77
C SER A 628 -11.01 -10.72 -22.55
N PRO A 629 -11.20 -11.83 -21.83
CA PRO A 629 -10.36 -12.14 -20.68
C PRO A 629 -8.90 -12.35 -21.09
N LEU A 630 -7.96 -11.83 -20.28
CA LEU A 630 -6.55 -12.18 -20.43
C LEU A 630 -6.37 -13.58 -19.85
N VAL A 631 -5.70 -14.47 -20.60
CA VAL A 631 -5.55 -15.86 -20.20
C VAL A 631 -4.07 -16.21 -20.08
N LEU A 632 -3.71 -16.86 -18.98
CA LEU A 632 -2.40 -17.46 -18.72
C LEU A 632 -2.56 -18.97 -18.54
N LYS A 633 -1.52 -19.73 -18.86
CA LYS A 633 -1.45 -21.15 -18.54
C LYS A 633 -0.27 -21.38 -17.61
N ALA A 634 -0.49 -22.06 -16.48
CA ALA A 634 0.58 -22.49 -15.60
C ALA A 634 1.53 -23.46 -16.36
N PRO A 635 2.83 -23.44 -16.07
CA PRO A 635 3.79 -24.29 -16.77
C PRO A 635 3.53 -25.75 -16.40
N SER A 636 3.82 -26.67 -17.31
CA SER A 636 3.68 -28.11 -17.06
C SER A 636 4.71 -28.65 -16.05
N SER A 637 5.80 -27.91 -15.81
CA SER A 637 6.80 -28.22 -14.79
C SER A 637 7.31 -26.95 -14.10
N ASN A 638 7.47 -27.03 -12.78
CA ASN A 638 7.98 -25.94 -11.95
C ASN A 638 9.51 -25.91 -11.86
N GLU A 639 10.21 -26.91 -12.42
CA GLU A 639 11.67 -27.04 -12.30
C GLU A 639 12.43 -25.87 -12.94
N THR A 640 11.91 -25.34 -14.06
CA THR A 640 12.51 -24.18 -14.74
C THR A 640 12.51 -22.96 -13.82
N TYR A 641 11.37 -22.66 -13.17
CA TYR A 641 11.27 -21.54 -12.24
C TYR A 641 12.12 -21.75 -10.98
N ALA A 642 12.14 -22.96 -10.42
CA ALA A 642 12.98 -23.30 -9.27
C ALA A 642 14.47 -23.01 -9.53
N ARG A 643 14.96 -23.37 -10.73
CA ARG A 643 16.35 -23.14 -11.12
C ARG A 643 16.72 -21.65 -11.21
N VAL A 644 15.87 -20.84 -11.83
CA VAL A 644 16.18 -19.41 -12.07
C VAL A 644 15.90 -18.54 -10.85
N SER A 645 14.99 -18.95 -9.96
CA SER A 645 14.66 -18.21 -8.74
C SER A 645 15.53 -18.58 -7.54
N GLY A 646 16.08 -19.79 -7.53
CA GLY A 646 16.71 -20.38 -6.35
C GLY A 646 15.72 -20.96 -5.34
N ASP A 647 14.41 -20.89 -5.61
CA ASP A 647 13.39 -21.53 -4.77
C ASP A 647 13.25 -23.01 -5.11
N TYR A 648 14.14 -23.80 -4.52
CA TYR A 648 14.14 -25.26 -4.59
C TYR A 648 13.18 -25.94 -3.59
N ASN A 649 12.15 -25.25 -3.09
CA ASN A 649 11.20 -25.85 -2.17
C ASN A 649 10.55 -27.12 -2.77
N PRO A 650 10.74 -28.31 -2.15
CA PRO A 650 10.31 -29.59 -2.73
C PRO A 650 8.81 -29.70 -2.98
N ILE A 651 7.97 -28.88 -2.33
CA ILE A 651 6.52 -28.92 -2.53
C ILE A 651 6.11 -28.60 -3.98
N HIS A 652 6.96 -27.88 -4.72
CA HIS A 652 6.68 -27.48 -6.11
C HIS A 652 7.18 -28.50 -7.13
N VAL A 653 8.16 -29.35 -6.79
CA VAL A 653 8.87 -30.20 -7.76
C VAL A 653 8.82 -31.70 -7.41
N SER A 654 8.46 -32.05 -6.18
CA SER A 654 8.42 -33.43 -5.71
C SER A 654 7.02 -33.86 -5.29
N ARG A 655 6.56 -34.98 -5.87
CA ARG A 655 5.31 -35.64 -5.52
C ARG A 655 5.30 -36.06 -4.05
N VAL A 656 6.42 -36.63 -3.58
CA VAL A 656 6.52 -37.17 -2.22
C VAL A 656 6.35 -36.06 -1.17
N PHE A 657 7.07 -34.94 -1.34
CA PHE A 657 7.00 -33.81 -0.39
C PHE A 657 5.65 -33.11 -0.41
N SER A 658 5.10 -32.83 -1.60
CA SER A 658 3.76 -32.23 -1.71
C SER A 658 2.66 -33.11 -1.09
N LYS A 659 2.70 -34.43 -1.31
CA LYS A 659 1.75 -35.38 -0.71
C LYS A 659 1.94 -35.54 0.80
N TYR A 660 3.17 -35.48 1.31
CA TYR A 660 3.42 -35.46 2.75
C TYR A 660 2.82 -34.20 3.39
N ALA A 661 3.00 -33.03 2.75
CA ALA A 661 2.45 -31.74 3.17
C ALA A 661 0.92 -31.59 3.00
N LYS A 662 0.24 -32.66 2.55
CA LYS A 662 -1.21 -32.70 2.27
C LYS A 662 -1.64 -31.66 1.22
N LEU A 663 -0.79 -31.39 0.23
CA LEU A 663 -1.11 -30.50 -0.89
C LEU A 663 -1.81 -31.28 -2.02
N PRO A 664 -2.60 -30.62 -2.88
CA PRO A 664 -3.30 -31.29 -3.99
C PRO A 664 -2.32 -32.00 -4.94
N GLY A 665 -1.14 -31.41 -5.15
CA GLY A 665 -0.04 -31.96 -5.93
C GLY A 665 1.17 -31.03 -5.86
N THR A 666 2.03 -31.11 -6.87
CA THR A 666 3.18 -30.21 -7.05
C THR A 666 2.71 -28.83 -7.51
N ILE A 667 2.18 -28.04 -6.56
CA ILE A 667 1.62 -26.70 -6.83
C ILE A 667 2.65 -25.78 -7.50
N THR A 668 2.21 -24.91 -8.40
CA THR A 668 3.04 -23.89 -9.03
C THR A 668 3.56 -22.89 -8.01
N HIS A 669 4.78 -22.38 -8.21
CA HIS A 669 5.36 -21.36 -7.34
C HIS A 669 4.49 -20.11 -7.33
N GLY A 670 4.16 -19.61 -6.13
CA GLY A 670 3.40 -18.37 -5.99
C GLY A 670 4.08 -17.18 -6.66
N MET A 671 5.42 -17.12 -6.57
CA MET A 671 6.22 -16.08 -7.22
C MET A 671 6.26 -16.18 -8.75
N TYR A 672 6.07 -17.37 -9.32
CA TYR A 672 5.84 -17.51 -10.76
C TYR A 672 4.50 -16.85 -11.14
N SER A 673 3.41 -17.17 -10.42
CA SER A 673 2.10 -16.58 -10.69
C SER A 673 2.12 -15.07 -10.53
N SER A 674 2.81 -14.55 -9.51
CA SER A 674 3.06 -13.12 -9.32
C SER A 674 3.73 -12.50 -10.56
N ALA A 675 4.87 -13.05 -11.01
CA ALA A 675 5.64 -12.51 -12.12
C ALA A 675 4.87 -12.59 -13.46
N ALA A 676 4.19 -13.71 -13.73
CA ALA A 676 3.40 -13.90 -14.94
C ALA A 676 2.23 -12.91 -15.02
N VAL A 677 1.50 -12.72 -13.92
CA VAL A 677 0.39 -11.74 -13.85
C VAL A 677 0.92 -10.30 -13.90
N ARG A 678 2.02 -9.99 -13.21
CA ARG A 678 2.67 -8.68 -13.24
C ARG A 678 3.14 -8.33 -14.65
N SER A 679 3.65 -9.29 -15.42
CA SER A 679 4.00 -9.07 -16.83
C SER A 679 2.80 -8.57 -17.65
N LEU A 680 1.58 -9.05 -17.38
CA LEU A 680 0.39 -8.52 -18.04
C LEU A 680 0.08 -7.08 -17.62
N VAL A 681 0.26 -6.73 -16.35
CA VAL A 681 0.12 -5.33 -15.89
C VAL A 681 1.12 -4.43 -16.62
N GLU A 682 2.35 -4.89 -16.77
CA GLU A 682 3.41 -4.15 -17.46
C GLU A 682 3.06 -3.92 -18.95
N THR A 683 2.58 -4.95 -19.64
CA THR A 683 2.19 -4.85 -21.05
C THR A 683 0.93 -4.02 -21.26
N TRP A 684 -0.12 -4.25 -20.48
CA TRP A 684 -1.46 -3.68 -20.73
C TRP A 684 -1.74 -2.37 -19.98
N ALA A 685 -1.20 -2.18 -18.78
CA ALA A 685 -1.39 -0.93 -18.03
C ALA A 685 -0.23 0.05 -18.20
N ALA A 686 0.99 -0.46 -18.36
CA ALA A 686 2.22 0.33 -18.49
C ALA A 686 2.70 0.50 -19.94
N GLU A 687 2.02 -0.12 -20.91
CA GLU A 687 2.33 -0.03 -22.36
C GLU A 687 3.76 -0.49 -22.67
N ASN A 688 4.24 -1.54 -22.00
CA ASN A 688 5.62 -2.06 -22.09
C ASN A 688 6.72 -1.07 -21.65
N ASN A 689 6.37 0.00 -20.94
CA ASN A 689 7.36 0.89 -20.33
C ASN A 689 7.66 0.44 -18.90
N VAL A 690 8.77 -0.28 -18.71
CA VAL A 690 9.19 -0.87 -17.43
C VAL A 690 9.26 0.16 -16.31
N GLY A 691 9.69 1.39 -16.62
CA GLY A 691 9.86 2.45 -15.63
C GLY A 691 8.55 2.94 -15.00
N ARG A 692 7.40 2.64 -15.62
CA ARG A 692 6.09 3.08 -15.13
C ARG A 692 5.56 2.23 -13.99
N VAL A 693 5.84 0.93 -13.92
CA VAL A 693 5.36 0.09 -12.80
C VAL A 693 6.24 0.38 -11.58
N ARG A 694 5.71 1.14 -10.61
CA ARG A 694 6.46 1.57 -9.41
C ARG A 694 6.16 0.71 -8.19
N SER A 695 4.98 0.09 -8.13
CA SER A 695 4.66 -0.89 -7.10
C SER A 695 3.77 -1.99 -7.65
N PHE A 696 3.93 -3.20 -7.13
CA PHE A 696 3.06 -4.34 -7.39
C PHE A 696 2.97 -5.21 -6.15
N HIS A 697 1.77 -5.43 -5.63
CA HIS A 697 1.49 -6.33 -4.52
C HIS A 697 0.51 -7.41 -4.97
N ALA A 698 0.79 -8.68 -4.66
CA ALA A 698 -0.07 -9.81 -4.92
C ALA A 698 -0.27 -10.67 -3.66
N SER A 699 -1.53 -10.99 -3.34
CA SER A 699 -1.94 -12.00 -2.36
C SER A 699 -2.30 -13.29 -3.08
N LEU A 700 -1.67 -14.39 -2.65
CA LEU A 700 -1.80 -15.74 -3.18
C LEU A 700 -2.89 -16.49 -2.40
N VAL A 701 -4.14 -16.29 -2.81
CA VAL A 701 -5.33 -16.78 -2.08
C VAL A 701 -5.75 -18.20 -2.46
N GLY A 702 -5.23 -18.73 -3.57
CA GLY A 702 -5.53 -20.07 -4.06
C GLY A 702 -4.32 -20.75 -4.68
N MET A 703 -4.26 -22.08 -4.57
CA MET A 703 -3.18 -22.89 -5.13
C MET A 703 -3.44 -23.22 -6.60
N VAL A 704 -2.41 -23.05 -7.42
CA VAL A 704 -2.43 -23.37 -8.85
C VAL A 704 -1.64 -24.67 -9.09
N LEU A 705 -2.17 -25.59 -9.89
CA LEU A 705 -1.46 -26.78 -10.34
C LEU A 705 -0.82 -26.52 -11.71
N PRO A 706 0.24 -27.28 -12.07
CA PRO A 706 0.77 -27.29 -13.42
C PRO A 706 -0.32 -27.50 -14.47
N ASP A 707 -0.19 -26.82 -15.60
CA ASP A 707 -1.15 -26.81 -16.71
C ASP A 707 -2.52 -26.17 -16.45
N ASP A 708 -2.82 -25.68 -15.23
CA ASP A 708 -4.05 -24.92 -14.96
C ASP A 708 -4.15 -23.69 -15.88
N MET A 709 -5.35 -23.46 -16.41
CA MET A 709 -5.69 -22.21 -17.11
C MET A 709 -6.10 -21.15 -16.10
N LEU A 710 -5.67 -19.91 -16.30
CA LEU A 710 -5.92 -18.78 -15.41
C LEU A 710 -6.48 -17.60 -16.20
N GLU A 711 -7.56 -17.00 -15.74
CA GLU A 711 -8.13 -15.77 -16.29
C GLU A 711 -7.74 -14.57 -15.41
N VAL A 712 -7.21 -13.52 -16.02
CA VAL A 712 -6.73 -12.30 -15.35
C VAL A 712 -7.58 -11.10 -15.75
N LYS A 713 -8.08 -10.37 -14.77
CA LYS A 713 -8.83 -9.12 -14.92
C LYS A 713 -8.00 -7.95 -14.39
N LEU A 714 -7.86 -6.92 -15.21
CA LEU A 714 -7.15 -5.69 -14.88
C LEU A 714 -8.15 -4.52 -14.86
N GLN A 715 -8.20 -3.79 -13.75
CA GLN A 715 -9.09 -2.64 -13.60
C GLN A 715 -8.33 -1.44 -13.04
N HIS A 716 -8.46 -0.29 -13.69
CA HIS A 716 -7.99 0.97 -13.14
C HIS A 716 -9.06 1.51 -12.18
N VAL A 717 -8.75 1.52 -10.87
CA VAL A 717 -9.72 1.74 -9.79
C VAL A 717 -9.53 3.07 -9.06
N GLY A 718 -8.42 3.76 -9.26
CA GLY A 718 -8.11 5.00 -8.55
C GLY A 718 -6.72 5.54 -8.86
N MET A 719 -6.34 6.61 -8.16
CA MET A 719 -5.07 7.33 -8.34
C MET A 719 -4.38 7.58 -7.00
N ILE A 720 -3.04 7.63 -7.02
CA ILE A 720 -2.22 8.00 -5.86
C ILE A 720 -0.96 8.73 -6.33
N ALA A 721 -0.80 9.99 -5.91
CA ALA A 721 0.37 10.82 -6.23
C ALA A 721 0.77 10.80 -7.72
N GLY A 722 -0.20 10.93 -8.62
CA GLY A 722 0.01 10.93 -10.07
C GLY A 722 0.12 9.56 -10.72
N ARG A 723 -0.06 8.48 -9.97
CA ARG A 723 0.07 7.09 -10.45
C ARG A 723 -1.29 6.40 -10.46
N LYS A 724 -1.54 5.60 -11.49
CA LYS A 724 -2.73 4.78 -11.64
C LYS A 724 -2.68 3.60 -10.67
N ILE A 725 -3.76 3.40 -9.94
CA ILE A 725 -3.99 2.21 -9.13
C ILE A 725 -4.72 1.19 -10.00
N ILE A 726 -4.05 0.06 -10.24
CA ILE A 726 -4.52 -1.03 -11.07
C ILE A 726 -4.81 -2.23 -10.18
N LYS A 727 -6.09 -2.54 -9.99
CA LYS A 727 -6.52 -3.77 -9.31
C LYS A 727 -6.40 -4.95 -10.26
N VAL A 728 -5.92 -6.06 -9.72
CA VAL A 728 -5.68 -7.31 -10.43
C VAL A 728 -6.43 -8.43 -9.73
N GLU A 729 -7.18 -9.20 -10.50
CA GLU A 729 -7.83 -10.42 -10.01
C GLU A 729 -7.55 -11.56 -10.98
N THR A 730 -7.11 -12.70 -10.46
CA THR A 730 -6.85 -13.92 -11.23
C THR A 730 -7.70 -15.06 -10.68
N VAL A 731 -8.41 -15.75 -11.58
CA VAL A 731 -9.31 -16.85 -11.25
C VAL A 731 -8.99 -18.09 -12.09
N LYS A 732 -9.39 -19.27 -11.61
CA LYS A 732 -9.46 -20.48 -12.44
C LYS A 732 -10.79 -20.46 -13.20
N PRO A 733 -10.80 -20.48 -14.54
CA PRO A 733 -12.05 -20.39 -15.31
C PRO A 733 -12.94 -21.63 -15.13
N GLU A 734 -12.38 -22.78 -14.74
CA GLU A 734 -13.15 -24.02 -14.55
C GLU A 734 -13.92 -24.06 -13.22
N THR A 735 -13.38 -23.44 -12.16
CA THR A 735 -13.98 -23.47 -10.80
C THR A 735 -14.45 -22.10 -10.31
N GLU A 736 -14.08 -21.02 -11.01
CA GLU A 736 -14.24 -19.61 -10.60
C GLU A 736 -13.49 -19.23 -9.30
N ASP A 737 -12.64 -20.12 -8.77
CA ASP A 737 -11.86 -19.84 -7.57
C ASP A 737 -10.83 -18.74 -7.83
N LYS A 738 -10.77 -17.76 -6.91
CA LYS A 738 -9.71 -16.75 -6.91
C LYS A 738 -8.38 -17.40 -6.51
N VAL A 739 -7.34 -17.12 -7.28
CA VAL A 739 -5.98 -17.61 -7.01
C VAL A 739 -5.02 -16.49 -6.64
N LEU A 740 -5.19 -15.31 -7.23
CA LEU A 740 -4.37 -14.13 -6.97
C LEU A 740 -5.26 -12.89 -6.94
N VAL A 741 -5.10 -12.07 -5.90
CA VAL A 741 -5.68 -10.73 -5.82
C VAL A 741 -4.54 -9.76 -5.58
N GLY A 742 -4.45 -8.70 -6.38
CA GLY A 742 -3.33 -7.77 -6.29
C GLY A 742 -3.69 -6.35 -6.66
N GLU A 743 -2.72 -5.47 -6.45
CA GLU A 743 -2.78 -4.07 -6.79
C GLU A 743 -1.42 -3.61 -7.32
N ALA A 744 -1.42 -2.76 -8.33
CA ALA A 744 -0.23 -2.16 -8.91
C ALA A 744 -0.35 -0.64 -8.97
N GLU A 745 0.74 0.05 -8.66
CA GLU A 745 0.87 1.50 -8.87
C GLU A 745 1.69 1.73 -10.14
N VAL A 746 1.05 2.29 -11.18
CA VAL A 746 1.63 2.48 -12.51
C VAL A 746 1.63 3.96 -12.88
N GLU A 747 2.78 4.53 -13.21
CA GLU A 747 2.90 5.91 -13.71
C GLU A 747 2.00 6.18 -14.91
N GLN A 748 1.55 7.42 -15.01
CA GLN A 748 0.88 7.91 -16.20
C GLN A 748 1.85 8.01 -17.39
N PRO A 749 1.31 8.09 -18.63
CA PRO A 749 2.08 8.60 -19.75
C PRO A 749 2.75 9.93 -19.42
N GLN A 750 3.93 10.16 -19.98
CA GLN A 750 4.69 11.39 -19.73
C GLN A 750 3.82 12.60 -20.08
N SER A 751 3.53 13.41 -19.06
CA SER A 751 2.62 14.53 -19.15
C SER A 751 3.37 15.85 -19.07
N ALA A 752 2.85 16.86 -19.78
CA ALA A 752 3.33 18.23 -19.73
C ALA A 752 2.16 19.16 -19.42
N TYR A 753 2.27 19.96 -18.36
CA TYR A 753 1.22 20.90 -17.95
C TYR A 753 1.52 22.29 -18.52
N VAL A 754 0.66 22.78 -19.41
CA VAL A 754 0.77 24.10 -20.03
C VAL A 754 -0.33 25.03 -19.55
N PHE A 755 0.07 26.19 -19.03
CA PHE A 755 -0.85 27.18 -18.45
C PHE A 755 -1.11 28.31 -19.44
N THR A 756 -2.36 28.76 -19.52
CA THR A 756 -2.81 29.72 -20.53
C THR A 756 -2.40 31.15 -20.20
N GLY A 757 -2.29 31.97 -21.24
CA GLY A 757 -2.02 33.40 -21.11
C GLY A 757 -3.30 34.23 -21.07
N GLN A 758 -3.13 35.55 -20.94
CA GLN A 758 -4.22 36.51 -21.13
C GLN A 758 -4.79 36.43 -22.56
N GLY A 759 -6.11 36.56 -22.68
CA GLY A 759 -6.86 36.48 -23.93
C GLY A 759 -7.92 35.38 -23.95
N SER A 760 -7.80 34.38 -23.06
CA SER A 760 -8.75 33.28 -22.88
C SER A 760 -9.82 33.53 -21.81
N GLN A 761 -9.75 34.66 -21.09
CA GLN A 761 -10.68 34.94 -20.00
C GLN A 761 -12.12 35.06 -20.48
N GLU A 762 -13.05 34.53 -19.70
CA GLU A 762 -14.48 34.65 -19.93
C GLU A 762 -15.24 34.82 -18.62
N GLN A 763 -16.41 35.45 -18.70
CA GLN A 763 -17.27 35.64 -17.53
C GLN A 763 -17.72 34.28 -17.00
N GLY A 764 -17.59 34.07 -15.68
CA GLY A 764 -17.97 32.82 -15.02
C GLY A 764 -16.92 31.71 -15.07
N MET A 765 -15.72 31.94 -15.63
CA MET A 765 -14.69 30.91 -15.72
C MET A 765 -14.38 30.26 -14.36
N GLY A 766 -14.35 28.93 -14.33
CA GLY A 766 -14.07 28.14 -13.13
C GLY A 766 -15.14 28.18 -12.02
N MET A 767 -16.26 28.88 -12.21
CA MET A 767 -17.28 29.01 -11.14
C MET A 767 -18.09 27.71 -10.92
N ASP A 768 -18.25 26.89 -11.95
CA ASP A 768 -18.83 25.54 -11.78
C ASP A 768 -17.94 24.67 -10.89
N LEU A 769 -16.62 24.75 -11.09
CA LEU A 769 -15.64 24.05 -10.25
C LEU A 769 -15.60 24.63 -8.83
N TYR A 770 -15.65 25.96 -8.67
CA TYR A 770 -15.78 26.62 -7.37
C TYR A 770 -16.99 26.12 -6.57
N ASN A 771 -18.12 25.83 -7.24
CA ASN A 771 -19.33 25.35 -6.59
C ASN A 771 -19.28 23.84 -6.24
N SER A 772 -18.50 23.04 -6.97
CA SER A 772 -18.48 21.57 -6.86
C SER A 772 -17.26 20.99 -6.14
N SER A 773 -16.14 21.73 -6.08
CA SER A 773 -14.89 21.29 -5.46
C SER A 773 -14.57 22.14 -4.22
N PRO A 774 -14.54 21.54 -3.01
CA PRO A 774 -14.15 22.24 -1.79
C PRO A 774 -12.74 22.84 -1.85
N VAL A 775 -11.80 22.14 -2.47
CA VAL A 775 -10.41 22.58 -2.61
C VAL A 775 -10.31 23.78 -3.55
N ALA A 776 -10.99 23.73 -4.70
CA ALA A 776 -11.04 24.88 -5.61
C ALA A 776 -11.70 26.09 -4.94
N LYS A 777 -12.78 25.86 -4.18
CA LYS A 777 -13.47 26.91 -3.42
C LYS A 777 -12.55 27.63 -2.44
N GLU A 778 -11.75 26.87 -1.69
CA GLU A 778 -10.80 27.42 -0.72
C GLU A 778 -9.77 28.35 -1.38
N VAL A 779 -9.23 27.97 -2.55
CA VAL A 779 -8.27 28.80 -3.29
C VAL A 779 -8.86 30.17 -3.64
N TRP A 780 -10.09 30.20 -4.15
CA TRP A 780 -10.80 31.43 -4.47
C TRP A 780 -11.16 32.24 -3.21
N ASP A 781 -11.68 31.60 -2.17
CA ASP A 781 -12.12 32.26 -0.93
C ASP A 781 -10.92 32.91 -0.20
N ARG A 782 -9.75 32.25 -0.18
CA ARG A 782 -8.50 32.83 0.35
C ARG A 782 -8.08 34.08 -0.42
N ALA A 783 -8.13 34.01 -1.76
CA ALA A 783 -7.77 35.13 -2.60
C ALA A 783 -8.75 36.31 -2.46
N ASP A 784 -10.06 36.04 -2.40
CA ASP A 784 -11.10 37.04 -2.17
C ASP A 784 -10.94 37.71 -0.82
N LYS A 785 -10.69 36.93 0.25
CA LYS A 785 -10.40 37.47 1.58
C LYS A 785 -9.20 38.42 1.53
N HIS A 786 -8.11 38.00 0.88
CA HIS A 786 -6.91 38.82 0.71
C HIS A 786 -7.18 40.10 -0.07
N PHE A 787 -7.91 40.04 -1.20
CA PHE A 787 -8.28 41.22 -1.98
C PHE A 787 -9.22 42.15 -1.21
N MET A 788 -10.19 41.62 -0.48
CA MET A 788 -11.10 42.41 0.34
C MET A 788 -10.36 43.11 1.47
N ASP A 789 -9.45 42.43 2.16
CA ASP A 789 -8.73 42.97 3.31
C ASP A 789 -7.67 44.01 2.90
N ASN A 790 -7.06 43.86 1.73
CA ASN A 790 -5.95 44.73 1.28
C ASN A 790 -6.28 45.73 0.18
N TYR A 791 -7.26 45.42 -0.69
CA TYR A 791 -7.57 46.20 -1.89
C TYR A 791 -9.07 46.56 -2.02
N GLY A 792 -9.93 46.02 -1.15
CA GLY A 792 -11.34 46.42 -1.02
C GLY A 792 -12.29 45.89 -2.09
N PHE A 793 -11.94 44.81 -2.79
CA PHE A 793 -12.83 44.15 -3.75
C PHE A 793 -12.76 42.62 -3.65
N ALA A 794 -13.79 41.94 -4.14
CA ALA A 794 -13.80 40.49 -4.34
C ALA A 794 -13.57 40.19 -5.83
N ILE A 795 -12.53 39.42 -6.14
CA ILE A 795 -12.22 39.04 -7.52
C ILE A 795 -13.28 38.09 -8.07
N THR A 796 -13.90 37.24 -7.25
CA THR A 796 -15.01 36.38 -7.71
C THR A 796 -16.23 37.18 -8.18
N ASN A 797 -16.52 38.34 -7.61
CA ASN A 797 -17.59 39.22 -8.08
C ASN A 797 -17.29 39.75 -9.50
N ILE A 798 -16.03 40.10 -9.77
CA ILE A 798 -15.59 40.54 -11.10
C ILE A 798 -15.71 39.40 -12.11
N VAL A 799 -15.32 38.17 -11.72
CA VAL A 799 -15.43 37.00 -12.60
C VAL A 799 -16.89 36.63 -12.87
N LYS A 800 -17.75 36.61 -11.85
CA LYS A 800 -19.17 36.23 -11.99
C LYS A 800 -20.00 37.24 -12.76
N ASN A 801 -19.82 38.53 -12.46
CA ASN A 801 -20.73 39.58 -12.93
C ASN A 801 -20.13 40.52 -13.97
N ASN A 802 -18.80 40.49 -14.17
CA ASN A 802 -18.04 41.34 -15.09
C ASN A 802 -18.55 42.80 -15.17
N PRO A 803 -18.57 43.54 -14.03
CA PRO A 803 -19.10 44.89 -14.01
C PRO A 803 -18.23 45.83 -14.87
N LYS A 804 -18.84 46.86 -15.46
CA LYS A 804 -18.11 47.87 -16.26
C LYS A 804 -17.36 48.89 -15.39
N GLU A 805 -17.80 49.08 -14.16
CA GLU A 805 -17.16 49.94 -13.18
C GLU A 805 -17.23 49.32 -11.79
N LEU A 806 -16.26 49.63 -10.94
CA LEU A 806 -16.18 49.17 -9.56
C LEU A 806 -15.57 50.27 -8.71
N THR A 807 -16.29 50.70 -7.68
CA THR A 807 -15.84 51.74 -6.76
C THR A 807 -15.38 51.12 -5.45
N ILE A 808 -14.13 51.38 -5.09
CA ILE A 808 -13.52 51.01 -3.82
C ILE A 808 -13.74 52.16 -2.84
N HIS A 809 -14.31 51.87 -1.67
CA HIS A 809 -14.57 52.87 -0.64
C HIS A 809 -13.55 52.77 0.50
N PHE A 810 -12.93 53.90 0.86
CA PHE A 810 -11.89 54.00 1.88
C PHE A 810 -12.45 54.44 3.26
N GLY A 811 -13.63 53.94 3.61
CA GLY A 811 -14.31 54.28 4.86
C GLY A 811 -13.75 53.58 6.11
N GLY A 812 -13.78 54.25 7.26
CA GLY A 812 -13.38 53.69 8.56
C GLY A 812 -11.88 53.39 8.68
N ALA A 813 -11.49 52.67 9.75
CA ALA A 813 -10.08 52.33 9.99
C ALA A 813 -9.52 51.37 8.91
N ARG A 814 -10.28 50.34 8.54
CA ARG A 814 -9.91 49.39 7.48
C ARG A 814 -9.78 50.06 6.11
N GLY A 815 -10.71 50.94 5.74
CA GLY A 815 -10.66 51.64 4.45
C GLY A 815 -9.44 52.57 4.33
N LYS A 816 -9.02 53.21 5.42
CA LYS A 816 -7.76 53.98 5.46
C LYS A 816 -6.53 53.10 5.23
N ALA A 817 -6.49 51.90 5.82
CA ALA A 817 -5.40 50.94 5.60
C ALA A 817 -5.37 50.45 4.14
N ILE A 818 -6.52 50.15 3.54
CA ILE A 818 -6.63 49.80 2.12
C ILE A 818 -6.11 50.96 1.25
N ARG A 819 -6.53 52.20 1.52
CA ARG A 819 -6.03 53.39 0.80
C ARG A 819 -4.52 53.54 0.91
N GLN A 820 -3.94 53.25 2.08
CA GLN A 820 -2.49 53.26 2.25
C GLN A 820 -1.80 52.25 1.33
N ASN A 821 -2.36 51.05 1.17
CA ASN A 821 -1.84 50.07 0.22
C ASN A 821 -1.82 50.62 -1.21
N TYR A 822 -2.91 51.27 -1.65
CA TYR A 822 -2.99 51.95 -2.95
C TYR A 822 -1.95 53.06 -3.11
N MET A 823 -1.79 53.92 -2.09
CA MET A 823 -0.81 55.01 -2.10
C MET A 823 0.64 54.51 -2.10
N SER A 824 0.89 53.34 -1.50
CA SER A 824 2.22 52.72 -1.44
C SER A 824 2.66 52.07 -2.76
N MET A 825 1.74 51.92 -3.73
CA MET A 825 2.06 51.37 -5.04
C MET A 825 2.77 52.43 -5.88
N THR A 826 4.09 52.28 -6.00
CA THR A 826 4.95 53.13 -6.81
C THR A 826 5.56 52.36 -7.96
N PHE A 827 5.63 52.96 -9.14
CA PHE A 827 6.41 52.46 -10.26
C PHE A 827 7.58 53.40 -10.55
N GLU A 828 8.64 52.88 -11.15
CA GLU A 828 9.79 53.69 -11.56
C GLU A 828 9.78 53.85 -13.07
N THR A 829 9.82 55.09 -13.54
CA THR A 829 10.08 55.43 -14.94
C THR A 829 11.49 55.97 -15.06
N VAL A 830 12.21 55.54 -16.09
CA VAL A 830 13.50 56.12 -16.46
C VAL A 830 13.19 57.21 -17.48
N ALA A 831 13.45 58.46 -17.12
CA ALA A 831 13.29 59.58 -18.03
C ALA A 831 14.33 59.51 -19.16
N ALA A 832 14.08 60.22 -20.27
CA ALA A 832 14.97 60.24 -21.44
C ALA A 832 16.40 60.74 -21.14
N ASP A 833 16.58 61.45 -20.01
CA ASP A 833 17.88 61.91 -19.51
C ASP A 833 18.62 60.88 -18.62
N GLY A 834 18.05 59.68 -18.43
CA GLY A 834 18.61 58.60 -17.62
C GLY A 834 18.28 58.68 -16.12
N SER A 835 17.54 59.70 -15.66
CA SER A 835 17.12 59.81 -14.25
C SER A 835 15.97 58.86 -13.91
N ILE A 836 15.99 58.27 -12.71
CA ILE A 836 14.93 57.39 -12.21
C ILE A 836 13.91 58.24 -11.45
N LYS A 837 12.67 58.28 -11.93
CA LYS A 837 11.53 58.90 -11.23
C LYS A 837 10.65 57.81 -10.64
N SER A 838 10.50 57.83 -9.32
CA SER A 838 9.49 57.02 -8.63
C SER A 838 8.17 57.78 -8.65
N GLU A 839 7.16 57.23 -9.33
CA GLU A 839 5.83 57.80 -9.44
C GLU A 839 4.79 56.88 -8.78
N LYS A 840 3.71 57.47 -8.24
CA LYS A 840 2.57 56.70 -7.75
C LYS A 840 1.81 56.11 -8.93
N ILE A 841 1.46 54.82 -8.86
CA ILE A 841 0.59 54.17 -9.86
C ILE A 841 -0.78 54.89 -9.89
N PHE A 842 -1.33 55.20 -8.71
CA PHE A 842 -2.59 55.92 -8.58
C PHE A 842 -2.34 57.39 -8.21
N LYS A 843 -2.28 58.25 -9.22
CA LYS A 843 -2.00 59.70 -9.04
C LYS A 843 -3.13 60.44 -8.32
N GLU A 844 -4.36 59.95 -8.45
CA GLU A 844 -5.58 60.55 -7.89
C GLU A 844 -5.89 60.14 -6.44
N ILE A 845 -5.12 59.18 -5.89
CA ILE A 845 -5.34 58.67 -4.52
C ILE A 845 -4.34 59.33 -3.56
N ASP A 846 -4.87 60.10 -2.61
CA ASP A 846 -4.14 60.75 -1.54
C ASP A 846 -4.81 60.55 -0.16
N GLU A 847 -4.32 61.25 0.86
CA GLU A 847 -4.82 61.15 2.24
C GLU A 847 -6.25 61.67 2.44
N THR A 848 -6.82 62.35 1.44
CA THR A 848 -8.17 62.93 1.46
C THR A 848 -9.16 62.14 0.60
N THR A 849 -8.69 61.34 -0.36
CA THR A 849 -9.54 60.52 -1.23
C THR A 849 -10.40 59.54 -0.41
N SER A 850 -11.73 59.59 -0.58
CA SER A 850 -12.70 58.74 0.12
C SER A 850 -13.09 57.48 -0.65
N SER A 851 -12.90 57.47 -1.97
CA SER A 851 -13.14 56.32 -2.85
C SER A 851 -12.37 56.44 -4.16
N TYR A 852 -12.15 55.32 -4.83
CA TYR A 852 -11.56 55.25 -6.17
C TYR A 852 -12.37 54.33 -7.07
N THR A 853 -12.62 54.72 -8.33
CA THR A 853 -13.44 53.95 -9.26
C THR A 853 -12.63 53.41 -10.43
N TYR A 854 -12.57 52.08 -10.56
CA TYR A 854 -12.09 51.43 -11.76
C TYR A 854 -13.16 51.45 -12.86
N ARG A 855 -12.74 51.65 -14.11
CA ARG A 855 -13.63 51.68 -15.28
C ARG A 855 -13.03 50.88 -16.43
N SER A 856 -13.87 50.11 -17.12
CA SER A 856 -13.53 49.43 -18.37
C SER A 856 -14.76 49.34 -19.27
N PRO A 857 -14.74 49.91 -20.50
CA PRO A 857 -15.88 49.89 -21.42
C PRO A 857 -16.40 48.49 -21.77
N THR A 858 -15.49 47.52 -21.81
CA THR A 858 -15.74 46.11 -22.16
C THR A 858 -15.88 45.20 -20.93
N GLY A 859 -16.03 45.78 -19.73
CA GLY A 859 -16.08 45.05 -18.46
C GLY A 859 -14.72 44.95 -17.79
N LEU A 860 -14.69 44.98 -16.45
CA LEU A 860 -13.46 44.96 -15.66
C LEU A 860 -12.70 43.65 -15.77
N LEU A 861 -13.35 42.54 -16.11
CA LEU A 861 -12.66 41.27 -16.39
C LEU A 861 -11.76 41.34 -17.63
N SER A 862 -11.97 42.33 -18.51
CA SER A 862 -11.11 42.60 -19.67
C SER A 862 -9.95 43.56 -19.34
N ALA A 863 -9.94 44.17 -18.16
CA ALA A 863 -8.87 45.06 -17.73
C ALA A 863 -7.74 44.24 -17.08
N THR A 864 -6.53 44.37 -17.64
CA THR A 864 -5.35 43.53 -17.36
C THR A 864 -5.08 43.29 -15.88
N GLN A 865 -5.23 44.29 -15.02
CA GLN A 865 -5.03 44.19 -13.58
C GLN A 865 -6.01 43.22 -12.90
N PHE A 866 -7.23 43.02 -13.42
CA PHE A 866 -8.19 42.04 -12.90
C PHE A 866 -8.16 40.74 -13.69
N THR A 867 -7.94 40.80 -15.00
CA THR A 867 -7.83 39.62 -15.87
C THR A 867 -6.73 38.68 -15.37
N GLN A 868 -5.56 39.22 -15.03
CA GLN A 868 -4.41 38.40 -14.64
C GLN A 868 -4.64 37.61 -13.34
N PRO A 869 -5.03 38.24 -12.20
CA PRO A 869 -5.40 37.49 -11.00
C PRO A 869 -6.52 36.49 -11.22
N ALA A 870 -7.54 36.85 -12.01
CA ALA A 870 -8.68 35.97 -12.25
C ALA A 870 -8.26 34.68 -12.98
N LEU A 871 -7.48 34.79 -14.07
CA LEU A 871 -6.97 33.64 -14.81
C LEU A 871 -6.07 32.77 -13.93
N THR A 872 -5.14 33.39 -13.22
CA THR A 872 -4.22 32.67 -12.33
C THR A 872 -4.95 31.90 -11.23
N LEU A 873 -6.03 32.45 -10.67
CA LEU A 873 -6.84 31.76 -9.68
C LEU A 873 -7.64 30.61 -10.28
N MET A 874 -8.23 30.80 -11.45
CA MET A 874 -8.94 29.73 -12.17
C MET A 874 -8.01 28.56 -12.46
N GLU A 875 -6.81 28.84 -12.95
CA GLU A 875 -5.80 27.83 -13.27
C GLU A 875 -5.27 27.12 -12.04
N LYS A 876 -4.91 27.86 -10.99
CA LYS A 876 -4.43 27.29 -9.73
C LYS A 876 -5.52 26.46 -9.05
N ALA A 877 -6.76 26.93 -9.00
CA ALA A 877 -7.89 26.19 -8.42
C ALA A 877 -8.17 24.90 -9.18
N SER A 878 -8.10 24.92 -10.51
CA SER A 878 -8.25 23.73 -11.35
C SER A 878 -7.11 22.73 -11.14
N PHE A 879 -5.88 23.22 -11.00
CA PHE A 879 -4.72 22.40 -10.69
C PHE A 879 -4.81 21.76 -9.30
N GLU A 880 -5.18 22.51 -8.27
CA GLU A 880 -5.34 21.99 -6.92
C GLU A 880 -6.44 20.93 -6.82
N ASP A 881 -7.54 21.08 -7.58
CA ASP A 881 -8.56 20.02 -7.67
C ASP A 881 -7.98 18.73 -8.27
N MET A 882 -7.21 18.82 -9.36
CA MET A 882 -6.52 17.66 -9.93
C MET A 882 -5.50 17.05 -8.96
N HIS A 883 -4.75 17.89 -8.25
CA HIS A 883 -3.77 17.46 -7.25
C HIS A 883 -4.45 16.71 -6.10
N SER A 884 -5.58 17.22 -5.59
CA SER A 884 -6.37 16.59 -4.53
C SER A 884 -6.92 15.21 -4.92
N LYS A 885 -7.12 14.97 -6.21
CA LYS A 885 -7.56 13.69 -6.78
C LYS A 885 -6.40 12.77 -7.17
N GLY A 886 -5.16 13.15 -6.83
CA GLY A 886 -3.95 12.37 -7.12
C GLY A 886 -3.60 12.29 -8.61
N LEU A 887 -4.04 13.23 -9.45
CA LEU A 887 -3.84 13.20 -10.91
C LEU A 887 -2.52 13.82 -11.38
N VAL A 888 -1.86 14.60 -10.54
CA VAL A 888 -0.65 15.35 -10.91
C VAL A 888 0.56 14.42 -10.94
N GLN A 889 1.15 14.23 -12.12
CA GLN A 889 2.36 13.42 -12.29
C GLN A 889 3.59 14.14 -11.71
N ARG A 890 4.35 13.46 -10.84
CA ARG A 890 5.54 13.99 -10.17
C ARG A 890 6.65 14.44 -11.12
N ASP A 891 6.93 13.66 -12.16
CA ASP A 891 8.01 13.90 -13.14
C ASP A 891 7.46 14.45 -14.46
N SER A 892 6.52 15.39 -14.36
CA SER A 892 5.99 16.14 -15.49
C SER A 892 6.81 17.40 -15.76
N SER A 893 6.85 17.81 -17.02
CA SER A 893 7.32 19.15 -17.38
C SER A 893 6.17 20.16 -17.29
N PHE A 894 6.49 21.43 -17.09
CA PHE A 894 5.50 22.48 -17.06
C PHE A 894 6.01 23.80 -17.61
N ALA A 895 5.11 24.51 -18.25
CA ALA A 895 5.35 25.82 -18.83
C ALA A 895 4.06 26.65 -18.74
N GLY A 896 4.17 27.95 -18.89
CA GLY A 896 2.99 28.79 -18.99
C GLY A 896 3.24 29.98 -19.89
N HIS A 897 2.27 30.27 -20.75
CA HIS A 897 2.43 31.33 -21.75
C HIS A 897 2.20 32.70 -21.10
N SER A 898 3.23 33.55 -21.09
CA SER A 898 3.15 34.92 -20.58
C SER A 898 2.70 35.04 -19.11
N LEU A 899 1.38 35.12 -18.87
CA LEU A 899 0.80 35.15 -17.53
C LEU A 899 0.86 33.77 -16.89
N GLY A 900 0.59 32.71 -17.67
CA GLY A 900 0.50 31.35 -17.17
C GLY A 900 1.80 30.87 -16.52
N GLU A 901 2.95 31.51 -16.79
CA GLU A 901 4.24 31.18 -16.15
C GLU A 901 4.14 31.30 -14.62
N TYR A 902 3.45 32.33 -14.11
CA TYR A 902 3.25 32.55 -12.68
C TYR A 902 2.30 31.49 -12.10
N SER A 903 1.21 31.19 -12.82
CA SER A 903 0.27 30.14 -12.44
C SER A 903 0.97 28.78 -12.36
N ALA A 904 1.79 28.44 -13.37
CA ALA A 904 2.50 27.16 -13.46
C ALA A 904 3.53 26.99 -12.34
N LEU A 905 4.33 28.03 -12.07
CA LEU A 905 5.31 28.02 -10.99
C LEU A 905 4.65 27.91 -9.61
N ALA A 906 3.54 28.61 -9.39
CA ALA A 906 2.80 28.49 -8.14
C ALA A 906 2.06 27.15 -8.02
N ALA A 907 1.59 26.58 -9.13
CA ALA A 907 0.91 25.29 -9.19
C ALA A 907 1.86 24.12 -8.86
N LEU A 908 2.95 23.96 -9.61
CA LEU A 908 3.80 22.77 -9.53
C LEU A 908 5.00 22.92 -8.59
N ALA A 909 5.60 24.11 -8.54
CA ALA A 909 6.79 24.36 -7.72
C ALA A 909 6.49 25.08 -6.41
N GLU A 910 5.24 25.52 -6.21
CA GLU A 910 4.76 26.20 -4.98
C GLU A 910 5.64 27.38 -4.55
N VAL A 911 6.26 28.08 -5.52
CA VAL A 911 7.27 29.12 -5.26
C VAL A 911 6.76 30.30 -4.42
N MET A 912 5.44 30.49 -4.37
CA MET A 912 4.78 31.52 -3.57
C MET A 912 3.35 31.11 -3.19
N PRO A 913 2.83 31.57 -2.03
CA PRO A 913 1.45 31.33 -1.62
C PRO A 913 0.45 32.09 -2.49
N ILE A 914 -0.84 31.70 -2.43
CA ILE A 914 -1.93 32.26 -3.23
C ILE A 914 -2.01 33.79 -3.06
N GLU A 915 -1.88 34.29 -1.84
CA GLU A 915 -1.96 35.71 -1.50
C GLU A 915 -0.82 36.52 -2.14
N SER A 916 0.40 35.95 -2.14
CA SER A 916 1.55 36.54 -2.83
C SER A 916 1.36 36.49 -4.35
N LEU A 917 0.90 35.36 -4.88
CA LEU A 917 0.65 35.16 -6.31
C LEU A 917 -0.31 36.21 -6.86
N VAL A 918 -1.50 36.35 -6.25
CA VAL A 918 -2.51 37.31 -6.71
C VAL A 918 -2.03 38.75 -6.57
N SER A 919 -1.23 39.07 -5.55
CA SER A 919 -0.62 40.39 -5.39
C SER A 919 0.40 40.68 -6.49
N VAL A 920 1.23 39.68 -6.85
CA VAL A 920 2.24 39.79 -7.91
C VAL A 920 1.59 40.00 -9.26
N VAL A 921 0.59 39.20 -9.62
CA VAL A 921 -0.06 39.33 -10.94
C VAL A 921 -0.98 40.56 -11.02
N PHE A 922 -1.59 41.00 -9.91
CA PHE A 922 -2.30 42.28 -9.84
C PHE A 922 -1.36 43.46 -10.07
N TYR A 923 -0.24 43.49 -9.34
CA TYR A 923 0.78 44.54 -9.48
C TYR A 923 1.45 44.53 -10.86
N ARG A 924 1.68 43.34 -11.43
CA ARG A 924 2.15 43.17 -12.82
C ARG A 924 1.19 43.82 -13.80
N GLY A 925 -0.11 43.52 -13.70
CA GLY A 925 -1.13 44.12 -14.57
C GLY A 925 -1.21 45.63 -14.46
N LEU A 926 -1.13 46.18 -13.23
CA LEU A 926 -1.08 47.63 -13.01
C LEU A 926 0.16 48.27 -13.62
N THR A 927 1.34 47.71 -13.37
CA THR A 927 2.62 48.22 -13.89
C THR A 927 2.61 48.26 -15.42
N MET A 928 2.09 47.22 -16.05
CA MET A 928 1.95 47.16 -17.51
C MET A 928 0.98 48.20 -18.04
N GLN A 929 -0.13 48.45 -17.34
CA GLN A 929 -1.15 49.41 -17.77
C GLN A 929 -0.70 50.87 -17.66
N VAL A 930 0.08 51.22 -16.62
CA VAL A 930 0.60 52.59 -16.41
C VAL A 930 1.89 52.89 -17.16
N ALA A 931 2.58 51.87 -17.68
CA ALA A 931 3.81 52.05 -18.45
C ALA A 931 3.58 52.76 -19.80
N VAL A 932 2.34 52.84 -20.26
CA VAL A 932 1.98 53.46 -21.54
C VAL A 932 1.22 54.77 -21.30
N GLU A 933 1.68 55.83 -21.95
CA GLU A 933 0.99 57.11 -21.95
C GLU A 933 -0.35 57.02 -22.68
N ARG A 934 -1.38 57.63 -22.11
CA ARG A 934 -2.75 57.61 -22.62
C ARG A 934 -3.25 59.02 -22.84
N ASP A 935 -4.08 59.20 -23.86
CA ASP A 935 -4.76 60.48 -24.11
C ASP A 935 -5.92 60.72 -23.12
N GLU A 936 -6.57 61.88 -23.22
CA GLU A 936 -7.73 62.25 -22.37
C GLU A 936 -8.91 61.28 -22.48
N ALA A 937 -8.99 60.51 -23.57
CA ALA A 937 -9.99 59.46 -23.78
C ALA A 937 -9.50 58.07 -23.31
N GLY A 938 -8.33 57.98 -22.68
CA GLY A 938 -7.74 56.75 -22.16
C GLY A 938 -7.12 55.83 -23.22
N ARG A 939 -6.96 56.30 -24.46
CA ARG A 939 -6.44 55.52 -25.59
C ARG A 939 -4.92 55.56 -25.64
N SER A 940 -4.33 54.46 -26.13
CA SER A 940 -2.89 54.28 -26.30
C SER A 940 -2.49 54.40 -27.77
N ASN A 941 -1.24 54.82 -28.02
CA ASN A 941 -0.61 54.77 -29.34
C ASN A 941 0.06 53.42 -29.66
N TYR A 942 -0.12 52.41 -28.81
CA TYR A 942 0.45 51.08 -28.98
C TYR A 942 -0.65 50.02 -29.06
N SER A 943 -0.34 48.91 -29.74
CA SER A 943 -1.19 47.73 -29.75
C SER A 943 -0.38 46.47 -30.08
N MET A 944 -1.08 45.38 -30.33
CA MET A 944 -0.51 44.10 -30.74
C MET A 944 -1.32 43.52 -31.90
N ALA A 945 -0.69 42.80 -32.81
CA ALA A 945 -1.36 42.13 -33.91
C ALA A 945 -0.80 40.71 -34.13
N ALA A 946 -1.69 39.75 -34.30
CA ALA A 946 -1.33 38.39 -34.68
C ALA A 946 -1.04 38.33 -36.19
N VAL A 947 0.11 37.78 -36.56
CA VAL A 947 0.57 37.65 -37.95
C VAL A 947 0.66 36.17 -38.30
N ASN A 948 0.11 35.81 -39.46
CA ASN A 948 0.18 34.48 -40.04
C ASN A 948 1.00 34.49 -41.35
N PRO A 949 2.32 34.23 -41.28
CA PRO A 949 3.22 34.20 -42.43
C PRO A 949 2.72 33.35 -43.60
N SER A 950 2.14 32.17 -43.33
CA SER A 950 1.64 31.27 -44.38
C SER A 950 0.54 31.89 -45.27
N ARG A 951 -0.15 32.93 -44.78
CA ARG A 951 -1.15 33.65 -45.58
C ARG A 951 -0.53 34.64 -46.56
N ILE A 952 0.73 35.04 -46.36
CA ILE A 952 1.50 35.88 -47.28
C ILE A 952 1.99 35.03 -48.46
N SER A 953 2.87 34.06 -48.23
CA SER A 953 3.33 33.10 -49.25
C SER A 953 3.69 31.77 -48.59
N LYS A 954 3.74 30.68 -49.37
CA LYS A 954 4.23 29.37 -48.90
C LYS A 954 5.72 29.39 -48.53
N THR A 955 6.48 30.32 -49.12
CA THR A 955 7.92 30.52 -48.89
C THR A 955 8.23 31.57 -47.82
N PHE A 956 7.21 32.22 -47.26
CA PHE A 956 7.39 33.24 -46.22
C PHE A 956 7.53 32.57 -44.85
N ASN A 957 8.77 32.43 -44.38
CA ASN A 957 9.10 31.77 -43.10
C ASN A 957 9.29 32.78 -41.94
N GLU A 958 9.63 32.25 -40.75
CA GLU A 958 9.95 33.05 -39.56
C GLU A 958 10.99 34.14 -39.81
N GLN A 959 12.12 33.78 -40.44
CA GLN A 959 13.21 34.72 -40.75
C GLN A 959 12.75 35.84 -41.67
N ALA A 960 11.89 35.54 -42.65
CA ALA A 960 11.31 36.57 -43.51
C ALA A 960 10.42 37.54 -42.72
N LEU A 961 9.65 37.06 -41.74
CA LEU A 961 8.87 37.93 -40.86
C LEU A 961 9.76 38.80 -39.98
N GLN A 962 10.78 38.19 -39.34
CA GLN A 962 11.79 38.91 -38.53
C GLN A 962 12.43 40.01 -39.35
N TYR A 963 12.89 39.69 -40.57
CA TYR A 963 13.52 40.65 -41.46
C TYR A 963 12.59 41.82 -41.82
N VAL A 964 11.31 41.55 -42.09
CA VAL A 964 10.32 42.61 -42.35
C VAL A 964 10.10 43.49 -41.12
N VAL A 965 9.92 42.88 -39.94
CA VAL A 965 9.67 43.62 -38.69
C VAL A 965 10.87 44.49 -38.32
N GLU A 966 12.08 43.94 -38.37
CA GLU A 966 13.34 44.65 -38.09
C GLU A 966 13.53 45.83 -39.05
N ASN A 967 13.33 45.63 -40.35
CA ASN A 967 13.46 46.71 -41.33
C ASN A 967 12.37 47.78 -41.18
N VAL A 968 11.14 47.41 -40.82
CA VAL A 968 10.09 48.41 -40.52
C VAL A 968 10.50 49.24 -39.31
N ALA A 969 11.00 48.62 -38.25
CA ALA A 969 11.46 49.31 -37.04
C ALA A 969 12.67 50.23 -37.33
N GLU A 970 13.71 49.72 -37.99
CA GLU A 970 14.92 50.48 -38.35
C GLU A 970 14.61 51.66 -39.28
N THR A 971 13.75 51.47 -40.29
CA THR A 971 13.49 52.48 -41.32
C THR A 971 12.59 53.61 -40.81
N THR A 972 11.62 53.29 -39.95
CA THR A 972 10.66 54.28 -39.43
C THR A 972 11.09 54.90 -38.11
N GLY A 973 11.96 54.21 -37.36
CA GLY A 973 12.32 54.56 -35.98
C GLY A 973 11.19 54.30 -34.97
N TRP A 974 10.08 53.68 -35.38
CA TRP A 974 8.99 53.31 -34.48
C TRP A 974 9.22 51.93 -33.87
N LEU A 975 8.72 51.73 -32.65
CA LEU A 975 8.79 50.43 -31.98
C LEU A 975 7.92 49.41 -32.73
N LEU A 976 8.53 48.31 -33.17
CA LEU A 976 7.84 47.11 -33.65
C LEU A 976 8.72 45.88 -33.39
N GLU A 977 8.18 44.91 -32.66
CA GLU A 977 8.91 43.69 -32.30
C GLU A 977 7.98 42.47 -32.39
N ILE A 978 8.55 41.32 -32.76
CA ILE A 978 7.85 40.04 -32.61
C ILE A 978 7.98 39.62 -31.15
N VAL A 979 6.85 39.58 -30.45
CA VAL A 979 6.80 39.33 -29.00
C VAL A 979 6.25 37.98 -28.62
N ASN A 980 5.58 37.29 -29.56
CA ASN A 980 5.20 35.89 -29.37
C ASN A 980 5.59 35.06 -30.58
N LEU A 981 6.40 34.04 -30.33
CA LEU A 981 6.76 32.97 -31.26
C LEU A 981 5.91 31.74 -30.91
N ASN A 982 4.65 31.69 -31.38
CA ASN A 982 3.69 30.67 -30.90
C ASN A 982 3.74 29.38 -31.75
N VAL A 983 3.60 29.52 -33.07
CA VAL A 983 3.56 28.37 -34.00
C VAL A 983 4.37 28.70 -35.24
N ALA A 984 5.36 27.85 -35.53
CA ALA A 984 6.26 28.00 -36.66
C ALA A 984 5.50 28.29 -37.97
N ASN A 985 5.83 29.42 -38.61
CA ASN A 985 5.25 29.90 -39.87
C ASN A 985 3.72 30.14 -39.88
N GLN A 986 3.03 30.05 -38.74
CA GLN A 986 1.56 30.18 -38.67
C GLN A 986 1.08 31.24 -37.70
N GLN A 987 1.66 31.35 -36.51
CA GLN A 987 1.17 32.24 -35.47
C GLN A 987 2.33 32.94 -34.79
N TYR A 988 2.47 34.22 -35.12
CA TYR A 988 3.35 35.16 -34.45
C TYR A 988 2.52 36.32 -33.93
N VAL A 989 2.98 37.03 -32.91
CA VAL A 989 2.36 38.29 -32.48
C VAL A 989 3.40 39.37 -32.49
N CYS A 990 3.10 40.47 -33.18
CA CYS A 990 3.93 41.66 -33.21
C CYS A 990 3.32 42.73 -32.31
N ALA A 991 4.15 43.40 -31.53
CA ALA A 991 3.77 44.50 -30.64
C ALA A 991 4.52 45.77 -31.03
N GLY A 992 3.88 46.92 -30.91
CA GLY A 992 4.51 48.16 -31.32
C GLY A 992 3.57 49.35 -31.38
N ASP A 993 4.09 50.46 -31.89
CA ASP A 993 3.32 51.66 -32.20
C ASP A 993 2.24 51.32 -33.23
N LEU A 994 1.05 51.90 -33.11
CA LEU A 994 -0.06 51.71 -34.05
C LEU A 994 0.38 52.00 -35.50
N ARG A 995 1.26 52.99 -35.69
CA ARG A 995 1.83 53.32 -37.00
C ARG A 995 2.71 52.20 -37.55
N ALA A 996 3.52 51.60 -36.69
CA ALA A 996 4.42 50.52 -37.12
C ALA A 996 3.65 49.25 -37.47
N ILE A 997 2.60 48.92 -36.70
CA ILE A 997 1.72 47.77 -36.99
C ILE A 997 0.94 47.99 -38.28
N ASP A 998 0.41 49.18 -38.53
CA ASP A 998 -0.29 49.50 -39.77
C ASP A 998 0.67 49.46 -40.98
N THR A 999 1.88 50.00 -40.83
CA THR A 999 2.93 49.92 -41.86
C THR A 999 3.30 48.48 -42.18
N MET A 1000 3.56 47.65 -41.16
CA MET A 1000 3.81 46.21 -41.34
C MET A 1000 2.64 45.50 -42.02
N THR A 1001 1.40 45.84 -41.65
CA THR A 1001 0.19 45.30 -42.27
C THR A 1001 0.14 45.64 -43.77
N ASN A 1002 0.46 46.88 -44.13
CA ASN A 1002 0.47 47.32 -45.53
C ASN A 1002 1.62 46.67 -46.32
N VAL A 1003 2.82 46.56 -45.73
CA VAL A 1003 3.98 45.87 -46.34
C VAL A 1003 3.65 44.41 -46.61
N THR A 1004 3.11 43.69 -45.62
CA THR A 1004 2.76 42.27 -45.79
C THR A 1004 1.62 42.07 -46.80
N ASN A 1005 0.65 42.99 -46.86
CA ASN A 1005 -0.38 43.01 -47.89
C ASN A 1005 0.20 43.25 -49.29
N TYR A 1006 1.17 44.16 -49.42
CA TYR A 1006 1.85 44.44 -50.69
C TYR A 1006 2.65 43.22 -51.17
N LEU A 1007 3.45 42.62 -50.29
CA LEU A 1007 4.22 41.40 -50.60
C LEU A 1007 3.30 40.25 -51.04
N LYS A 1008 2.13 40.11 -50.39
CA LYS A 1008 1.11 39.14 -50.80
C LYS A 1008 0.57 39.44 -52.19
N ALA A 1009 0.15 40.67 -52.45
CA ALA A 1009 -0.51 41.07 -53.69
C ALA A 1009 0.44 40.96 -54.89
N GLN A 1010 1.70 41.37 -54.70
CA GLN A 1010 2.75 41.30 -55.72
C GLN A 1010 3.39 39.91 -55.85
N LYS A 1011 3.00 38.95 -54.99
CA LYS A 1011 3.58 37.58 -54.93
C LYS A 1011 5.11 37.60 -54.84
N ILE A 1012 5.65 38.56 -54.11
CA ILE A 1012 7.09 38.74 -53.93
C ILE A 1012 7.60 37.64 -52.99
N ASP A 1013 8.61 36.90 -53.46
CA ASP A 1013 9.29 35.89 -52.68
C ASP A 1013 10.62 36.43 -52.17
N ILE A 1014 10.65 36.83 -50.90
CA ILE A 1014 11.85 37.39 -50.28
C ILE A 1014 13.00 36.38 -50.27
N GLN A 1015 12.74 35.08 -50.14
CA GLN A 1015 13.80 34.06 -50.14
C GLN A 1015 14.41 33.88 -51.53
N ALA A 1016 13.57 33.86 -52.58
CA ALA A 1016 14.08 33.82 -53.96
C ALA A 1016 14.87 35.09 -54.29
N LEU A 1017 14.41 36.26 -53.83
CA LEU A 1017 15.11 37.53 -54.01
C LEU A 1017 16.46 37.56 -53.28
N MET A 1018 16.55 37.02 -52.06
CA MET A 1018 17.81 36.88 -51.32
C MET A 1018 18.81 35.94 -52.00
N GLN A 1019 18.37 35.08 -52.93
CA GLN A 1019 19.25 34.21 -53.73
C GLN A 1019 19.65 34.85 -55.06
N SER A 1020 18.82 35.72 -55.64
CA SER A 1020 19.06 36.36 -56.95
C SER A 1020 19.66 37.77 -56.89
N MET A 1021 19.63 38.42 -55.72
CA MET A 1021 20.12 39.79 -55.49
C MET A 1021 21.06 39.81 -54.28
N SER A 1022 21.89 40.85 -54.16
CA SER A 1022 22.69 41.04 -52.95
C SER A 1022 21.77 41.40 -51.76
N LEU A 1023 22.19 41.06 -50.54
CA LEU A 1023 21.45 41.40 -49.31
C LEU A 1023 21.17 42.91 -49.19
N GLU A 1024 22.08 43.74 -49.68
CA GLU A 1024 21.94 45.19 -49.67
C GLU A 1024 20.86 45.67 -50.65
N ASP A 1025 20.79 45.06 -51.84
CA ASP A 1025 19.77 45.41 -52.85
C ASP A 1025 18.37 44.99 -52.39
N VAL A 1026 18.23 43.83 -51.73
CA VAL A 1026 16.96 43.36 -51.14
C VAL A 1026 16.53 44.29 -50.01
N LYS A 1027 17.48 44.73 -49.16
CA LYS A 1027 17.23 45.71 -48.10
C LYS A 1027 16.73 47.03 -48.68
N GLN A 1028 17.39 47.56 -49.71
CA GLN A 1028 16.98 48.81 -50.35
C GLN A 1028 15.57 48.71 -50.96
N HIS A 1029 15.27 47.61 -51.65
CA HIS A 1029 13.93 47.36 -52.21
C HIS A 1029 12.85 47.32 -51.14
N LEU A 1030 13.12 46.65 -50.02
CA LEU A 1030 12.19 46.56 -48.89
C LEU A 1030 12.02 47.93 -48.21
N GLN A 1031 13.09 48.70 -48.04
CA GLN A 1031 13.05 50.06 -47.49
C GLN A 1031 12.19 51.00 -48.33
N ASP A 1032 12.26 50.91 -49.66
CA ASP A 1032 11.45 51.74 -50.55
C ASP A 1032 9.95 51.42 -50.40
N ILE A 1033 9.60 50.12 -50.30
CA ILE A 1033 8.22 49.68 -49.99
C ILE A 1033 7.79 50.19 -48.61
N ILE A 1034 8.65 50.06 -47.59
CA ILE A 1034 8.36 50.51 -46.23
C ILE A 1034 8.11 52.02 -46.17
N LYS A 1035 8.96 52.84 -46.81
CA LYS A 1035 8.81 54.31 -46.83
C LYS A 1035 7.48 54.72 -47.44
N GLU A 1036 7.05 54.06 -48.51
CA GLU A 1036 5.76 54.34 -49.15
C GLU A 1036 4.58 53.93 -48.24
N CYS A 1037 4.62 52.73 -47.65
CA CYS A 1037 3.61 52.29 -46.68
C CYS A 1037 3.57 53.16 -45.42
N ALA A 1038 4.71 53.67 -44.96
CA ALA A 1038 4.80 54.57 -43.80
C ALA A 1038 4.16 55.92 -44.09
N LYS A 1039 4.40 56.52 -45.27
CA LYS A 1039 3.72 57.76 -45.69
C LYS A 1039 2.20 57.61 -45.72
N GLN A 1040 1.71 56.48 -46.23
CA GLN A 1040 0.27 56.17 -46.24
C GLN A 1040 -0.30 56.06 -44.83
N THR A 1041 0.49 55.49 -43.91
CA THR A 1041 0.13 55.37 -42.49
C THR A 1041 0.06 56.74 -41.81
N GLU A 1042 1.03 57.62 -42.04
CA GLU A 1042 1.06 58.97 -41.46
C GLU A 1042 -0.07 59.88 -41.96
N ALA A 1043 -0.58 59.63 -43.16
CA ALA A 1043 -1.73 60.33 -43.71
C ALA A 1043 -3.07 59.94 -43.06
N LYS A 1044 -3.13 58.87 -42.25
CA LYS A 1044 -4.35 58.43 -41.57
C LYS A 1044 -4.70 59.33 -40.37
N PRO A 1045 -5.99 59.49 -40.04
CA PRO A 1045 -6.42 60.17 -38.81
C PRO A 1045 -5.82 59.53 -37.57
N LYS A 1046 -5.43 60.36 -36.58
CA LYS A 1046 -4.89 59.91 -35.28
C LYS A 1046 -5.98 59.98 -34.20
N PRO A 1047 -6.06 59.01 -33.26
CA PRO A 1047 -5.26 57.78 -33.21
C PRO A 1047 -5.65 56.80 -34.33
N ILE A 1048 -4.68 56.02 -34.80
CA ILE A 1048 -4.86 55.10 -35.94
C ILE A 1048 -5.75 53.91 -35.51
N GLU A 1049 -6.79 53.63 -36.28
CA GLU A 1049 -7.58 52.42 -36.13
C GLU A 1049 -7.01 51.29 -36.99
N LEU A 1050 -6.47 50.25 -36.34
CA LEU A 1050 -5.89 49.10 -37.03
C LEU A 1050 -6.96 48.28 -37.74
N GLN A 1051 -6.75 48.00 -39.02
CA GLN A 1051 -7.64 47.15 -39.82
C GLN A 1051 -7.04 45.76 -40.03
N ARG A 1052 -7.91 44.78 -40.31
CA ARG A 1052 -7.48 43.42 -40.63
C ARG A 1052 -6.86 43.38 -42.04
N GLY A 1053 -5.62 42.89 -42.14
CA GLY A 1053 -4.96 42.61 -43.42
C GLY A 1053 -5.18 41.18 -43.92
N PHE A 1054 -4.45 40.78 -44.98
CA PHE A 1054 -4.47 39.41 -45.50
C PHE A 1054 -3.93 38.39 -44.48
N ALA A 1055 -2.81 38.75 -43.84
CA ALA A 1055 -2.08 37.91 -42.90
C ALA A 1055 -2.04 38.47 -41.47
N VAL A 1056 -2.46 39.72 -41.26
CA VAL A 1056 -2.37 40.42 -39.98
C VAL A 1056 -3.76 40.63 -39.38
N ILE A 1057 -3.94 40.23 -38.12
CA ILE A 1057 -5.17 40.35 -37.34
C ILE A 1057 -4.87 41.15 -36.06
N PRO A 1058 -5.32 42.42 -35.96
CA PRO A 1058 -5.16 43.21 -34.76
C PRO A 1058 -5.84 42.57 -33.54
N LEU A 1059 -5.16 42.57 -32.39
CA LEU A 1059 -5.70 42.06 -31.14
C LEU A 1059 -6.55 43.14 -30.46
N LYS A 1060 -7.88 42.95 -30.47
CA LYS A 1060 -8.80 43.92 -29.89
C LYS A 1060 -8.68 43.96 -28.37
N GLY A 1061 -8.71 45.17 -27.81
CA GLY A 1061 -8.67 45.37 -26.35
C GLY A 1061 -7.28 45.27 -25.72
N ILE A 1062 -6.21 45.21 -26.52
CA ILE A 1062 -4.83 45.25 -26.04
C ILE A 1062 -4.19 46.55 -26.51
N ASP A 1063 -3.74 47.33 -25.55
CA ASP A 1063 -3.26 48.70 -25.74
C ASP A 1063 -1.86 48.95 -25.15
N VAL A 1064 -1.14 47.87 -24.83
CA VAL A 1064 0.23 47.90 -24.32
C VAL A 1064 1.07 46.86 -25.07
N PRO A 1065 2.31 47.18 -25.48
CA PRO A 1065 3.17 46.29 -26.24
C PRO A 1065 3.92 45.32 -25.31
N PHE A 1066 3.22 44.34 -24.74
CA PHE A 1066 3.81 43.41 -23.77
C PHE A 1066 4.94 42.55 -24.36
N HIS A 1067 5.90 42.16 -23.52
CA HIS A 1067 7.13 41.41 -23.86
C HIS A 1067 8.10 42.11 -24.82
N SER A 1068 7.79 43.34 -25.27
CA SER A 1068 8.73 44.15 -26.05
C SER A 1068 9.77 44.84 -25.17
N THR A 1069 10.83 45.35 -25.79
CA THR A 1069 11.86 46.13 -25.13
C THR A 1069 11.33 47.41 -24.47
N PHE A 1070 10.14 47.89 -24.86
CA PHE A 1070 9.45 49.03 -24.24
C PHE A 1070 9.29 48.89 -22.72
N LEU A 1071 8.97 47.68 -22.24
CA LEU A 1071 8.73 47.42 -20.82
C LEU A 1071 10.02 47.21 -20.01
N ARG A 1072 11.21 47.30 -20.61
CA ARG A 1072 12.50 47.13 -19.88
C ARG A 1072 12.66 48.10 -18.71
N SER A 1073 12.11 49.32 -18.83
CA SER A 1073 12.13 50.33 -17.75
C SER A 1073 11.41 49.83 -16.49
N GLY A 1074 10.28 49.14 -16.65
CA GLY A 1074 9.47 48.59 -15.55
C GLY A 1074 10.02 47.30 -14.91
N VAL A 1075 11.06 46.68 -15.47
CA VAL A 1075 11.60 45.40 -14.96
C VAL A 1075 12.28 45.56 -13.60
N LYS A 1076 12.99 46.66 -13.35
CA LYS A 1076 13.68 46.91 -12.06
C LYS A 1076 12.71 47.00 -10.87
N PRO A 1077 11.65 47.84 -10.89
CA PRO A 1077 10.71 47.90 -9.79
C PRO A 1077 9.95 46.59 -9.62
N PHE A 1078 9.55 45.94 -10.72
CA PHE A 1078 8.87 44.64 -10.64
C PHE A 1078 9.75 43.54 -10.03
N ARG A 1079 11.04 43.48 -10.38
CA ARG A 1079 12.01 42.57 -9.74
C ARG A 1079 12.12 42.81 -8.24
N SER A 1080 12.17 44.07 -7.81
CA SER A 1080 12.22 44.43 -6.39
C SER A 1080 10.95 44.00 -5.65
N PHE A 1081 9.80 44.06 -6.33
CA PHE A 1081 8.54 43.54 -5.81
C PHE A 1081 8.56 42.01 -5.69
N LEU A 1082 9.05 41.29 -6.71
CA LEU A 1082 9.20 39.82 -6.66
C LEU A 1082 10.09 39.38 -5.51
N LEU A 1083 11.23 40.04 -5.27
CA LEU A 1083 12.14 39.72 -4.16
C LEU A 1083 11.50 39.91 -2.78
N LYS A 1084 10.44 40.72 -2.66
CA LYS A 1084 9.67 40.88 -1.42
C LYS A 1084 8.55 39.85 -1.28
N LYS A 1085 8.08 39.26 -2.39
CA LYS A 1085 6.92 38.35 -2.42
C LYS A 1085 7.28 36.88 -2.56
N ILE A 1086 8.45 36.58 -3.11
CA ILE A 1086 9.02 35.24 -3.22
C ILE A 1086 10.10 35.11 -2.16
N ASN A 1087 9.90 34.20 -1.20
CA ASN A 1087 10.91 33.89 -0.21
C ASN A 1087 11.93 32.90 -0.81
N LYS A 1088 13.19 33.00 -0.41
CA LYS A 1088 14.22 32.04 -0.84
C LYS A 1088 13.95 30.64 -0.29
N THR A 1089 13.45 30.54 0.94
CA THR A 1089 13.18 29.27 1.62
C THR A 1089 12.01 28.50 1.03
N SER A 1090 11.11 29.17 0.28
CA SER A 1090 9.99 28.52 -0.41
C SER A 1090 10.32 27.94 -1.78
N ILE A 1091 11.58 28.03 -2.21
CA ILE A 1091 12.01 27.49 -3.49
C ILE A 1091 12.63 26.12 -3.26
N ASP A 1092 11.97 25.08 -3.75
CA ASP A 1092 12.54 23.74 -3.89
C ASP A 1092 13.10 23.58 -5.32
N PRO A 1093 14.44 23.60 -5.51
CA PRO A 1093 15.03 23.46 -6.84
C PRO A 1093 14.70 22.12 -7.51
N SER A 1094 14.39 21.07 -6.74
CA SER A 1094 14.08 19.74 -7.28
C SER A 1094 12.75 19.70 -8.05
N LYS A 1095 11.84 20.65 -7.78
CA LYS A 1095 10.60 20.85 -8.53
C LYS A 1095 10.80 21.67 -9.81
N LEU A 1096 11.93 22.39 -9.95
CA LEU A 1096 12.21 23.27 -11.09
C LEU A 1096 13.15 22.63 -12.11
N ILE A 1097 14.25 22.05 -11.65
CA ILE A 1097 15.36 21.57 -12.49
C ILE A 1097 14.85 20.51 -13.48
N GLY A 1098 15.08 20.75 -14.78
CA GLY A 1098 14.68 19.85 -15.86
C GLY A 1098 13.17 19.76 -16.14
N LYS A 1099 12.32 20.41 -15.32
CA LYS A 1099 10.84 20.34 -15.40
C LYS A 1099 10.22 21.64 -15.86
N TYR A 1100 10.68 22.77 -15.31
CA TYR A 1100 10.17 24.10 -15.62
C TYR A 1100 10.76 24.61 -16.95
N ILE A 1101 9.93 25.11 -17.86
CA ILE A 1101 10.38 25.74 -19.12
C ILE A 1101 9.99 27.23 -19.10
N PRO A 1102 10.96 28.16 -18.91
CA PRO A 1102 10.68 29.60 -18.93
C PRO A 1102 10.46 30.15 -20.34
N ASN A 1103 9.66 31.22 -20.44
CA ASN A 1103 9.39 31.87 -21.74
C ASN A 1103 10.62 32.58 -22.34
N VAL A 1104 11.55 33.07 -21.49
CA VAL A 1104 12.73 33.84 -21.97
C VAL A 1104 13.78 32.92 -22.60
N THR A 1105 14.04 31.76 -22.00
CA THR A 1105 15.11 30.85 -22.45
C THR A 1105 14.60 29.74 -23.37
N ALA A 1106 13.33 29.35 -23.26
CA ALA A 1106 12.67 28.29 -24.04
C ALA A 1106 13.36 26.91 -23.98
N ARG A 1107 13.98 26.60 -22.84
CA ARG A 1107 14.61 25.31 -22.52
C ARG A 1107 14.40 24.98 -21.05
N PRO A 1108 14.48 23.70 -20.67
CA PRO A 1108 14.34 23.29 -19.28
C PRO A 1108 15.28 24.08 -18.36
N PHE A 1109 14.73 24.52 -17.23
CA PHE A 1109 15.47 25.28 -16.22
C PHE A 1109 16.58 24.43 -15.61
N GLU A 1110 17.77 24.99 -15.52
CA GLU A 1110 18.94 24.34 -14.93
C GLU A 1110 19.75 25.31 -14.07
N LEU A 1111 20.55 24.76 -13.16
CA LEU A 1111 21.51 25.50 -12.34
C LEU A 1111 22.95 25.31 -12.85
N THR A 1112 23.11 25.29 -14.16
CA THR A 1112 24.40 25.13 -14.85
C THR A 1112 24.96 26.49 -15.28
N LYS A 1113 26.28 26.59 -15.45
CA LYS A 1113 26.93 27.86 -15.83
C LYS A 1113 26.44 28.33 -17.20
N GLU A 1114 26.33 27.38 -18.13
CA GLU A 1114 25.85 27.57 -19.49
C GLU A 1114 24.44 28.20 -19.48
N TYR A 1115 23.54 27.69 -18.64
CA TYR A 1115 22.20 28.23 -18.51
C TYR A 1115 22.19 29.70 -18.04
N PHE A 1116 23.07 30.05 -17.09
CA PHE A 1116 23.21 31.43 -16.60
C PHE A 1116 23.82 32.36 -17.65
N GLU A 1117 24.83 31.91 -18.41
CA GLU A 1117 25.43 32.66 -19.52
C GLU A 1117 24.41 32.99 -20.59
N ASP A 1118 23.54 32.03 -20.90
CA ASP A 1118 22.46 32.19 -21.86
C ASP A 1118 21.38 33.16 -21.40
N VAL A 1119 20.97 33.10 -20.13
CA VAL A 1119 20.07 34.10 -19.52
C VAL A 1119 20.72 35.49 -19.58
N TYR A 1120 22.02 35.59 -19.29
CA TYR A 1120 22.75 36.85 -19.35
C TYR A 1120 22.79 37.41 -20.78
N ARG A 1121 23.06 36.58 -21.78
CA ARG A 1121 23.05 36.98 -23.20
C ARG A 1121 21.72 37.59 -23.63
N LEU A 1122 20.60 37.04 -23.18
CA LEU A 1122 19.26 37.50 -23.55
C LEU A 1122 18.77 38.72 -22.76
N THR A 1123 19.22 38.88 -21.50
CA THR A 1123 18.65 39.87 -20.57
C THR A 1123 19.60 40.97 -20.15
N ASN A 1124 20.92 40.77 -20.29
CA ASN A 1124 21.98 41.60 -19.75
C ASN A 1124 21.78 41.90 -18.24
N SER A 1125 21.33 40.91 -17.47
CA SER A 1125 20.99 41.07 -16.05
C SER A 1125 22.25 41.28 -15.19
N PRO A 1126 22.39 42.42 -14.46
CA PRO A 1126 23.57 42.67 -13.63
C PRO A 1126 23.75 41.66 -12.48
N ARG A 1127 22.64 41.08 -11.98
CA ARG A 1127 22.70 40.07 -10.92
C ARG A 1127 23.25 38.74 -11.41
N ILE A 1128 22.84 38.31 -12.61
CA ILE A 1128 23.37 37.10 -13.24
C ILE A 1128 24.84 37.31 -13.61
N GLY A 1129 25.19 38.48 -14.17
CA GLY A 1129 26.59 38.83 -14.45
C GLY A 1129 27.48 38.77 -13.20
N ASN A 1130 26.98 39.24 -12.04
CA ASN A 1130 27.72 39.13 -10.78
C ASN A 1130 27.86 37.67 -10.28
N ILE A 1131 26.86 36.81 -10.48
CA ILE A 1131 26.96 35.39 -10.14
C ILE A 1131 27.96 34.68 -11.06
N LEU A 1132 27.91 34.94 -12.37
CA LEU A 1132 28.84 34.38 -13.35
C LEU A 1132 30.29 34.79 -13.07
N ALA A 1133 30.52 36.06 -12.67
CA ALA A 1133 31.84 36.54 -12.29
C ALA A 1133 32.40 35.84 -11.04
N ASN A 1134 31.53 35.30 -10.17
CA ASN A 1134 31.88 34.61 -8.94
C ASN A 1134 31.49 33.13 -8.97
N TRP A 1135 31.36 32.51 -10.16
CA TRP A 1135 30.80 31.15 -10.29
C TRP A 1135 31.57 30.11 -9.46
N GLU A 1136 32.90 30.23 -9.39
CA GLU A 1136 33.76 29.30 -8.65
C GLU A 1136 33.42 29.22 -7.16
N SER A 1137 32.91 30.32 -6.56
CA SER A 1137 32.49 30.32 -5.15
C SER A 1137 31.27 29.44 -4.87
N TYR A 1138 30.51 29.06 -5.91
CA TYR A 1138 29.36 28.16 -5.82
C TYR A 1138 29.71 26.71 -6.18
N GLN A 1139 30.95 26.47 -6.66
CA GLN A 1139 31.43 25.16 -7.09
C GLN A 1139 32.28 24.48 -6.02
N SER A 1140 32.88 25.24 -5.10
CA SER A 1140 33.78 24.73 -4.04
C SER A 1140 33.09 24.05 -2.85
N ASP A 1141 31.76 24.07 -2.77
CA ASP A 1141 30.98 23.49 -1.66
C ASP A 1141 30.60 22.01 -1.89
N GLU A 1142 31.32 21.27 -2.75
CA GLU A 1142 31.09 19.83 -2.93
C GLU A 1142 31.46 18.96 -1.70
N ASP A 1143 32.00 19.53 -0.62
CA ASP A 1143 32.31 18.81 0.63
C ASP A 1143 31.45 19.21 1.87
N VAL A 1144 30.45 20.08 1.73
CA VAL A 1144 29.51 20.35 2.84
C VAL A 1144 28.31 19.42 2.73
N GLN A 1145 28.44 18.27 3.40
CA GLN A 1145 27.38 17.38 3.89
C GLN A 1145 25.97 17.63 3.31
N ARG A 1146 25.60 16.87 2.28
CA ARG A 1146 24.18 16.47 2.13
C ARG A 1146 23.71 15.96 3.49
N PRO A 1147 22.54 16.37 4.01
CA PRO A 1147 22.08 15.88 5.30
C PRO A 1147 21.95 14.36 5.20
N LYS A 1148 22.87 13.65 5.87
CA LYS A 1148 22.78 12.22 6.07
C LYS A 1148 21.50 11.98 6.88
N ALA A 1149 20.54 11.30 6.28
CA ALA A 1149 19.48 10.66 7.05
C ALA A 1149 20.14 9.71 8.06
N GLY A 1150 20.05 10.09 9.34
CA GLY A 1150 20.28 9.29 10.55
C GLY A 1150 21.32 8.17 10.51
N SER A 1151 22.57 8.46 10.85
CA SER A 1151 23.44 7.49 11.52
C SER A 1151 23.54 7.87 12.99
N ALA A 1152 22.83 7.14 13.87
CA ALA A 1152 23.02 7.24 15.30
C ALA A 1152 24.42 6.72 15.65
N ALA A 1153 25.32 7.62 16.03
CA ALA A 1153 26.59 7.26 16.62
C ALA A 1153 26.34 6.90 18.09
N VAL A 1154 26.55 5.62 18.43
CA VAL A 1154 26.73 5.16 19.80
C VAL A 1154 28.03 5.78 20.32
N GLN A 1155 27.93 6.76 21.22
CA GLN A 1155 29.03 7.13 22.11
C GLN A 1155 28.78 6.45 23.46
N GLY A 1156 29.78 5.68 23.87
CA GLY A 1156 29.74 4.88 25.08
C GLY A 1156 29.71 5.69 26.36
N SER A 1157 28.80 5.29 27.24
CA SER A 1157 29.10 4.89 28.62
C SER A 1157 28.10 3.82 29.03
#